data_AF-A0A9E6BVD9-F1
#
_entry.id   AF-A0A9E6BVD9-F1
#
_cell.length_a   1.000
_cell.length_b   1.000
_cell.length_c   1.000
_cell.angle_alpha   90.00
_cell.angle_beta   90.00
_cell.angle_gamma   90.00
#
_symmetry.space_group_name_H-M   'P 1'
#
loop_
_entity.id
_entity.type
_entity.pdbx_description
1 polymer ?
#
loop_
_entity_poly.entity_id
_entity_poly.type
_entity_poly.pdbx_seq_one_letter_code
_entity_poly.pdbx_strand_id
1 'polypeptide(L)'
;MARRQTSLFACCLRAAVALVAGLCVMASPANAAGALNVGVQLEPPNLDPTSGAAAAIDEIVYANIFEGLTRITEDGAAAPALATDWTISADGRVYEFKLRRGVRFHDGSDFDADDVVFTLDRARSATSTNAQRPIFEQIETVTAIDPFTVRITLKQPLGAFPVYLGWGDAVIVSRESAATNASHPIGTGPFKFQRWRKGASVTLVRNDDYWGTRPPLDQINFIFIPDPTAAFAALMAGDVDGFPNYPAAENLALIERDQRFQIVFGAGEGEMLVAINNAKPPFDDIRVRRALNHAIDKQAVIDAGLFGYGTPLGSHFSPHHPAYIDLSNRYIYDPVKARRLLSLAGVGDDFALTLTLPPPAYARRGGEIVAAQLEAVGIDVTVRNLEWAQWLDQVFSNKSYDLTIVSHTEPLDIDIYARDNYYFQYKNEGFNHVIDELRETSDTAQRNQLYGKAQRILANDAVNVWIASSPKIAVWSRDVSGVWADAPLQANDFTKADIANRAPVLAVNAMKPAFPVFAIWLIAATIGAAAVYFSRASPAFLLSRLAGMAATLAAASGVIFLLIEVAPGDPAAFMMGLNADPASIAALKAELGLDQPALVRYFTWIGGLASGDFGVSYTYRVPVADLIAERFWVSLPLALLAFLISTAIGIAAGVMAAALRGRPGGRAIITAAQAGVAVPNFWLAILLVLVFAVGLRWFSAGGFPGWDAGVLSGLKALFLPAIALALPQAAILTQIMRTSMLDVMDNDYIRTARAKGLSQSQVLRRHALRNAMIPVLTILGLQFGFLLAGSIIVENVFYLPGLGRLVFQSIVQRDLIVVKSIVMVLVFIVILTSFFIDLAYGVVDPRLRRRGAS
;
A
#
# COMPACT_ATOMS: atom_id res chain seq x y z
N MET A 1 7.72 -31.01 -47.81
CA MET A 1 8.83 -30.12 -47.37
C MET A 1 8.44 -29.05 -46.33
N ALA A 2 7.17 -28.65 -46.18
CA ALA A 2 6.72 -27.72 -45.12
C ALA A 2 6.80 -28.27 -43.67
N ARG A 3 6.92 -29.60 -43.48
CA ARG A 3 6.94 -30.29 -42.17
C ARG A 3 8.22 -30.15 -41.33
N ARG A 4 9.35 -29.72 -41.89
CA ARG A 4 10.63 -29.60 -41.14
C ARG A 4 10.90 -28.19 -40.61
N GLN A 5 10.36 -27.14 -41.24
CA GLN A 5 10.49 -25.76 -40.76
C GLN A 5 9.52 -25.41 -39.63
N THR A 6 8.39 -26.13 -39.54
CA THR A 6 7.51 -26.13 -38.36
C THR A 6 8.20 -26.64 -37.09
N SER A 7 9.36 -27.31 -37.16
CA SER A 7 10.00 -27.93 -35.99
C SER A 7 10.55 -26.95 -34.97
N LEU A 8 11.05 -25.77 -35.37
CA LEU A 8 11.61 -24.79 -34.42
C LEU A 8 10.51 -24.02 -33.70
N PHE A 9 9.48 -23.56 -34.42
CA PHE A 9 8.31 -22.95 -33.80
C PHE A 9 7.52 -23.96 -32.98
N ALA A 10 7.34 -25.20 -33.46
CA ALA A 10 6.74 -26.25 -32.65
C ALA A 10 7.60 -26.59 -31.43
N CYS A 11 8.93 -26.46 -31.48
CA CYS A 11 9.80 -26.69 -30.32
C CYS A 11 9.72 -25.55 -29.30
N CYS A 12 9.79 -24.28 -29.74
CA CYS A 12 9.60 -23.13 -28.86
C CYS A 12 8.18 -23.04 -28.31
N LEU A 13 7.16 -23.34 -29.14
CA LEU A 13 5.76 -23.41 -28.72
C LEU A 13 5.54 -24.61 -27.80
N ARG A 14 6.15 -25.77 -28.04
CA ARG A 14 6.10 -26.91 -27.09
C ARG A 14 6.85 -26.62 -25.80
N ALA A 15 7.95 -25.89 -25.83
CA ALA A 15 8.67 -25.48 -24.63
C ALA A 15 7.88 -24.44 -23.83
N ALA A 16 7.26 -23.46 -24.49
CA ALA A 16 6.35 -22.50 -23.88
C ALA A 16 5.09 -23.19 -23.34
N VAL A 17 4.48 -24.09 -24.10
CA VAL A 17 3.31 -24.88 -23.67
C VAL A 17 3.68 -25.85 -22.55
N ALA A 18 4.87 -26.45 -22.55
CA ALA A 18 5.34 -27.31 -21.46
C ALA A 18 5.69 -26.51 -20.20
N LEU A 19 6.22 -25.29 -20.34
CA LEU A 19 6.47 -24.39 -19.23
C LEU A 19 5.16 -23.89 -18.62
N VAL A 20 4.20 -23.46 -19.46
CA VAL A 20 2.85 -23.08 -19.05
C VAL A 20 2.16 -24.28 -18.40
N ALA A 21 2.18 -25.46 -19.01
CA ALA A 21 1.58 -26.66 -18.44
C ALA A 21 2.25 -27.04 -17.10
N GLY A 22 3.57 -26.93 -16.99
CA GLY A 22 4.30 -27.15 -15.73
C GLY A 22 3.94 -26.15 -14.63
N LEU A 23 3.69 -24.88 -14.99
CA LEU A 23 3.26 -23.84 -14.05
C LEU A 23 1.75 -23.93 -13.71
N CYS A 24 0.92 -24.42 -14.63
CA CYS A 24 -0.53 -24.61 -14.45
C CYS A 24 -0.90 -25.89 -13.69
N VAL A 25 -0.14 -26.98 -13.84
CA VAL A 25 -0.42 -28.28 -13.17
C VAL A 25 -0.06 -28.24 -11.69
N MET A 26 0.84 -27.34 -11.29
CA MET A 26 1.14 -27.10 -9.89
C MET A 26 0.01 -26.28 -9.28
N ALA A 27 -0.57 -26.74 -8.19
CA ALA A 27 -1.57 -26.00 -7.43
C ALA A 27 -1.12 -24.54 -7.25
N SER A 28 -2.07 -23.59 -7.19
CA SER A 28 -1.83 -22.28 -6.55
C SER A 28 -1.04 -22.53 -5.26
N PRO A 29 -0.18 -21.61 -4.76
CA PRO A 29 0.35 -21.75 -3.42
C PRO A 29 -0.87 -21.88 -2.52
N ALA A 30 -1.25 -23.12 -2.22
CA ALA A 30 -2.34 -23.45 -1.36
C ALA A 30 -1.83 -22.88 -0.07
N ASN A 31 -2.54 -21.87 0.42
CA ASN A 31 -2.27 -21.17 1.66
C ASN A 31 -1.69 -22.17 2.64
N ALA A 32 -0.49 -21.86 3.15
CA ALA A 32 0.18 -22.72 4.11
C ALA A 32 -0.88 -23.18 5.11
N ALA A 33 -0.98 -24.49 5.28
CA ALA A 33 -2.16 -25.09 5.87
C ALA A 33 -2.34 -24.51 7.30
N GLY A 34 -3.48 -23.91 7.70
CA GLY A 34 -3.59 -23.18 8.99
C GLY A 34 -3.15 -21.70 9.00
N ALA A 35 -2.78 -21.13 7.84
CA ALA A 35 -2.55 -19.70 7.66
C ALA A 35 -3.79 -18.99 7.08
N LEU A 36 -4.11 -17.81 7.65
CA LEU A 36 -5.16 -16.92 7.16
C LEU A 36 -4.53 -15.75 6.39
N ASN A 37 -4.90 -15.59 5.12
CA ASN A 37 -4.50 -14.42 4.33
C ASN A 37 -5.59 -13.35 4.39
N VAL A 38 -5.30 -12.24 5.04
CA VAL A 38 -6.21 -11.11 5.24
C VAL A 38 -5.80 -9.98 4.33
N GLY A 39 -6.66 -9.60 3.38
CA GLY A 39 -6.46 -8.39 2.59
C GLY A 39 -6.80 -7.15 3.43
N VAL A 40 -5.93 -6.14 3.39
CA VAL A 40 -6.16 -4.83 4.03
C VAL A 40 -5.82 -3.72 3.03
N GLN A 41 -6.55 -2.61 3.09
CA GLN A 41 -6.38 -1.53 2.11
C GLN A 41 -5.10 -0.71 2.36
N LEU A 42 -4.84 -0.39 3.63
CA LEU A 42 -3.76 0.50 4.02
C LEU A 42 -2.61 -0.28 4.66
N GLU A 43 -1.38 0.13 4.34
CA GLU A 43 -0.22 -0.21 5.14
C GLU A 43 -0.17 0.73 6.36
N PRO A 44 0.03 0.24 7.59
CA PRO A 44 0.15 1.12 8.73
C PRO A 44 1.45 1.92 8.69
N PRO A 45 1.48 3.16 9.20
CA PRO A 45 2.69 3.98 9.20
C PRO A 45 3.79 3.40 10.12
N ASN A 46 3.39 2.74 11.21
CA ASN A 46 4.23 1.99 12.14
C ASN A 46 3.41 0.84 12.77
N LEU A 47 3.98 0.07 13.69
CA LEU A 47 3.26 -1.01 14.41
C LEU A 47 3.13 -0.76 15.93
N ASP A 48 3.34 0.47 16.41
CA ASP A 48 3.16 0.83 17.82
C ASP A 48 1.88 1.66 18.00
N PRO A 49 0.79 1.06 18.53
CA PRO A 49 -0.50 1.74 18.67
C PRO A 49 -0.47 2.86 19.72
N THR A 50 0.57 2.91 20.57
CA THR A 50 0.75 3.99 21.54
C THR A 50 1.44 5.23 20.97
N SER A 51 1.74 5.24 19.66
CA SER A 51 2.59 6.26 19.01
C SER A 51 1.98 6.96 17.79
N GLY A 52 0.77 6.60 17.37
CA GLY A 52 0.13 7.22 16.20
C GLY A 52 -1.38 6.97 16.11
N ALA A 53 -2.11 7.92 15.53
CA ALA A 53 -3.58 7.94 15.45
C ALA A 53 -4.18 7.16 14.26
N ALA A 54 -3.38 6.34 13.55
CA ALA A 54 -3.85 5.69 12.34
C ALA A 54 -4.52 4.35 12.66
N ALA A 55 -5.82 4.22 12.38
CA ALA A 55 -6.59 2.98 12.54
C ALA A 55 -5.93 1.73 11.97
N ALA A 56 -5.21 1.86 10.85
CA ALA A 56 -4.47 0.76 10.22
C ALA A 56 -3.44 0.09 11.15
N ILE A 57 -2.98 0.79 12.20
CA ILE A 57 -2.10 0.22 13.23
C ILE A 57 -2.89 -0.81 14.05
N ASP A 58 -3.98 -0.37 14.69
CA ASP A 58 -4.83 -1.20 15.55
C ASP A 58 -5.49 -2.35 14.79
N GLU A 59 -5.84 -2.15 13.52
CA GLU A 59 -6.40 -3.18 12.63
C GLU A 59 -5.51 -4.42 12.53
N ILE A 60 -4.20 -4.27 12.78
CA ILE A 60 -3.22 -5.35 12.71
C ILE A 60 -2.78 -5.78 14.10
N VAL A 61 -2.45 -4.84 14.99
CA VAL A 61 -1.68 -5.16 16.21
C VAL A 61 -2.52 -5.29 17.48
N TYR A 62 -3.65 -4.58 17.60
CA TYR A 62 -4.49 -4.65 18.80
C TYR A 62 -5.22 -6.00 18.87
N ALA A 63 -5.29 -6.57 20.07
CA ALA A 63 -5.82 -7.91 20.38
C ALA A 63 -5.05 -9.08 19.72
N ASN A 64 -4.25 -8.84 18.68
CA ASN A 64 -3.42 -9.85 18.02
C ASN A 64 -2.03 -9.93 18.65
N ILE A 65 -1.34 -8.78 18.78
CA ILE A 65 0.02 -8.68 19.33
C ILE A 65 -0.03 -8.08 20.73
N PHE A 66 -0.74 -6.97 20.88
CA PHE A 66 -0.80 -6.18 22.11
C PHE A 66 -2.15 -6.35 22.82
N GLU A 67 -2.13 -6.23 24.15
CA GLU A 67 -3.30 -6.32 25.01
C GLU A 67 -3.28 -5.20 26.05
N GLY A 68 -4.45 -4.70 26.45
CA GLY A 68 -4.61 -3.75 27.55
C GLY A 68 -4.85 -4.42 28.91
N LEU A 69 -4.95 -3.62 29.96
CA LEU A 69 -5.44 -4.10 31.27
C LEU A 69 -6.86 -4.64 31.15
N THR A 70 -7.70 -3.90 30.42
CA THR A 70 -9.03 -4.30 29.99
C THR A 70 -9.02 -4.51 28.47
N ARG A 71 -10.13 -5.01 27.94
CA ARG A 71 -10.39 -5.12 26.50
C ARG A 71 -11.81 -4.70 26.20
N ILE A 72 -12.08 -4.32 24.96
CA ILE A 72 -13.45 -4.13 24.49
C ILE A 72 -13.95 -5.42 23.84
N THR A 73 -15.17 -5.82 24.16
CA THR A 73 -15.87 -6.94 23.52
C THR A 73 -16.59 -6.48 22.25
N GLU A 74 -17.02 -7.43 21.41
CA GLU A 74 -17.68 -7.13 20.13
C GLU A 74 -18.95 -6.26 20.28
N ASP A 75 -19.60 -6.30 21.45
CA ASP A 75 -20.75 -5.46 21.82
C ASP A 75 -20.37 -4.08 22.41
N GLY A 76 -19.09 -3.74 22.45
CA GLY A 76 -18.59 -2.43 22.91
C GLY A 76 -18.39 -2.30 24.42
N ALA A 77 -18.59 -3.36 25.20
CA ALA A 77 -18.39 -3.33 26.66
C ALA A 77 -16.93 -3.52 27.07
N ALA A 78 -16.51 -2.90 28.19
CA ALA A 78 -15.22 -3.19 28.81
C ALA A 78 -15.26 -4.55 29.54
N ALA A 79 -14.26 -5.38 29.30
CA ALA A 79 -14.09 -6.68 29.91
C ALA A 79 -12.66 -6.91 30.42
N PRO A 80 -12.43 -7.87 31.34
CA PRO A 80 -11.10 -8.25 31.79
C PRO A 80 -10.17 -8.70 30.65
N ALA A 81 -8.89 -8.33 30.72
CA ALA A 81 -7.82 -8.78 29.82
C ALA A 81 -6.57 -9.15 30.63
N LEU A 82 -5.52 -8.32 30.64
CA LEU A 82 -4.33 -8.53 31.49
C LEU A 82 -4.65 -8.33 32.98
N ALA A 83 -5.65 -7.49 33.30
CA ALA A 83 -6.28 -7.49 34.61
C ALA A 83 -7.43 -8.50 34.66
N THR A 84 -7.51 -9.29 35.72
CA THR A 84 -8.59 -10.26 35.94
C THR A 84 -9.84 -9.59 36.49
N ASP A 85 -9.68 -8.54 37.29
CA ASP A 85 -10.76 -7.78 37.92
C ASP A 85 -10.24 -6.42 38.41
N TRP A 86 -11.14 -5.50 38.75
CA TRP A 86 -10.78 -4.20 39.33
C TRP A 86 -11.85 -3.66 40.28
N THR A 87 -11.40 -2.88 41.26
CA THR A 87 -12.29 -2.14 42.16
C THR A 87 -12.15 -0.65 41.94
N ILE A 88 -13.25 0.08 42.18
CA ILE A 88 -13.32 1.53 42.04
C ILE A 88 -13.71 2.10 43.41
N SER A 89 -12.99 3.10 43.90
CA SER A 89 -13.36 3.82 45.12
C SER A 89 -14.69 4.55 44.95
N ALA A 90 -15.37 4.84 46.06
CA ALA A 90 -16.66 5.51 46.05
C ALA A 90 -16.63 6.92 45.43
N ASP A 91 -15.47 7.59 45.47
CA ASP A 91 -15.24 8.89 44.83
C ASP A 91 -14.82 8.77 43.35
N GLY A 92 -14.72 7.56 42.79
CA GLY A 92 -14.42 7.33 41.38
C GLY A 92 -12.98 7.68 40.96
N ARG A 93 -12.07 7.89 41.91
CA ARG A 93 -10.69 8.32 41.63
C ARG A 93 -9.64 7.23 41.74
N VAL A 94 -9.87 6.21 42.56
CA VAL A 94 -8.89 5.15 42.83
C VAL A 94 -9.38 3.86 42.20
N TYR A 95 -8.57 3.32 41.30
CA TYR A 95 -8.79 2.05 40.63
C TYR A 95 -7.70 1.07 41.08
N GLU A 96 -8.08 -0.09 41.59
CA GLU A 96 -7.14 -1.16 41.93
C GLU A 96 -7.37 -2.35 41.00
N PHE A 97 -6.39 -2.64 40.15
CA PHE A 97 -6.43 -3.73 39.18
C PHE A 97 -5.65 -4.93 39.72
N LYS A 98 -6.28 -6.11 39.65
CA LYS A 98 -5.60 -7.39 39.93
C LYS A 98 -5.09 -7.96 38.61
N LEU A 99 -3.78 -8.14 38.51
CA LEU A 99 -3.12 -8.61 37.30
C LEU A 99 -3.11 -10.13 37.22
N ARG A 100 -3.17 -10.61 35.99
CA ARG A 100 -3.05 -12.03 35.68
C ARG A 100 -1.62 -12.52 35.92
N ARG A 101 -1.49 -13.70 36.52
CA ARG A 101 -0.21 -14.34 36.81
C ARG A 101 0.24 -15.22 35.64
N GLY A 102 1.56 -15.33 35.46
CA GLY A 102 2.16 -16.23 34.47
C GLY A 102 2.00 -15.77 33.01
N VAL A 103 1.65 -14.51 32.80
CA VAL A 103 1.67 -13.89 31.47
C VAL A 103 3.11 -13.55 31.11
N ARG A 104 3.45 -13.74 29.83
CA ARG A 104 4.76 -13.41 29.28
C ARG A 104 4.62 -12.56 28.03
N PHE A 105 5.57 -11.67 27.83
CA PHE A 105 5.77 -11.02 26.54
C PHE A 105 6.35 -12.00 25.51
N HIS A 106 6.23 -11.65 24.23
CA HIS A 106 6.71 -12.48 23.13
C HIS A 106 8.21 -12.74 23.12
N ASP A 107 9.01 -11.92 23.81
CA ASP A 107 10.45 -12.08 24.01
C ASP A 107 10.82 -12.99 25.20
N GLY A 108 9.82 -13.46 25.96
CA GLY A 108 9.96 -14.35 27.10
C GLY A 108 10.11 -13.66 28.45
N SER A 109 10.13 -12.32 28.50
CA SER A 109 10.04 -11.58 29.77
C SER A 109 8.67 -11.78 30.43
N ASP A 110 8.65 -11.77 31.76
CA ASP A 110 7.41 -11.91 32.53
C ASP A 110 6.67 -10.56 32.57
N PHE A 111 5.34 -10.60 32.55
CA PHE A 111 4.48 -9.41 32.73
C PHE A 111 4.14 -9.20 34.21
N ASP A 112 4.33 -7.98 34.71
CA ASP A 112 3.96 -7.61 36.07
C ASP A 112 3.49 -6.14 36.21
N ALA A 113 3.32 -5.71 37.47
CA ALA A 113 2.86 -4.37 37.82
C ALA A 113 3.80 -3.24 37.37
N ASP A 114 5.11 -3.49 37.25
CA ASP A 114 6.09 -2.47 36.85
C ASP A 114 5.95 -2.13 35.35
N ASP A 115 5.55 -3.09 34.51
CA ASP A 115 5.24 -2.85 33.09
C ASP A 115 4.04 -1.90 32.92
N VAL A 116 3.03 -2.07 33.78
CA VAL A 116 1.84 -1.21 33.79
C VAL A 116 2.19 0.21 34.23
N VAL A 117 3.00 0.33 35.30
CA VAL A 117 3.51 1.63 35.76
C VAL A 117 4.30 2.31 34.65
N PHE A 118 5.26 1.60 34.05
CA PHE A 118 6.06 2.12 32.95
C PHE A 118 5.21 2.59 31.77
N THR A 119 4.25 1.76 31.33
CA THR A 119 3.38 2.06 30.19
C THR A 119 2.59 3.35 30.42
N LEU A 120 1.91 3.46 31.55
CA LEU A 120 1.03 4.60 31.83
C LEU A 120 1.85 5.88 32.12
N ASP A 121 3.02 5.76 32.73
CA ASP A 121 3.96 6.88 32.89
C ASP A 121 4.51 7.39 31.55
N ARG A 122 4.85 6.47 30.64
CA ARG A 122 5.22 6.82 29.25
C ARG A 122 4.07 7.53 28.55
N ALA A 123 2.86 6.98 28.63
CA ALA A 123 1.67 7.49 27.95
C ALA A 123 1.29 8.92 28.41
N ARG A 124 1.42 9.23 29.71
CA ARG A 124 1.10 10.55 30.29
C ARG A 124 2.26 11.56 30.25
N SER A 125 3.44 11.17 29.76
CA SER A 125 4.61 12.05 29.75
C SER A 125 4.44 13.25 28.81
N ALA A 126 5.08 14.38 29.12
CA ALA A 126 4.98 15.59 28.29
C ALA A 126 5.51 15.41 26.85
N THR A 127 6.40 14.43 26.65
CA THR A 127 6.99 14.05 25.36
C THR A 127 6.27 12.87 24.70
N SER A 128 5.16 12.40 25.26
CA SER A 128 4.38 11.30 24.71
C SER A 128 3.80 11.67 23.34
N THR A 129 3.92 10.75 22.39
CA THR A 129 3.34 10.85 21.04
C THR A 129 1.99 10.13 20.92
N ASN A 130 1.44 9.65 22.04
CA ASN A 130 0.16 8.96 22.09
C ASN A 130 -0.99 9.90 21.71
N ALA A 131 -1.87 9.45 20.80
CA ALA A 131 -2.98 10.27 20.30
C ALA A 131 -3.99 10.62 21.40
N GLN A 132 -4.10 9.76 22.42
CA GLN A 132 -5.01 9.90 23.56
C GLN A 132 -4.29 10.35 24.85
N ARG A 133 -3.12 11.02 24.74
CA ARG A 133 -2.40 11.62 25.88
C ARG A 133 -3.28 12.35 26.90
N PRO A 134 -4.29 13.17 26.50
CA PRO A 134 -5.16 13.87 27.45
C PRO A 134 -5.93 12.96 28.42
N ILE A 135 -6.22 11.71 28.04
CA ILE A 135 -6.84 10.72 28.91
C ILE A 135 -5.85 10.30 30.01
N PHE A 136 -4.60 10.00 29.62
CA PHE A 136 -3.57 9.57 30.55
C PHE A 136 -3.04 10.71 31.45
N GLU A 137 -3.12 11.97 31.01
CA GLU A 137 -2.81 13.14 31.84
C GLU A 137 -3.75 13.28 33.07
N GLN A 138 -4.92 12.63 33.06
CA GLN A 138 -5.80 12.57 34.22
C GLN A 138 -5.26 11.67 35.33
N ILE A 139 -4.26 10.83 35.05
CA ILE A 139 -3.63 9.96 36.04
C ILE A 139 -2.69 10.80 36.91
N GLU A 140 -2.99 10.85 38.20
CA GLU A 140 -2.17 11.48 39.24
C GLU A 140 -0.97 10.59 39.57
N THR A 141 -1.24 9.33 39.92
CA THR A 141 -0.21 8.33 40.25
C THR A 141 -0.58 6.94 39.76
N VAL A 142 0.42 6.18 39.33
CA VAL A 142 0.34 4.73 39.10
C VAL A 142 1.33 4.06 40.06
N THR A 143 0.90 3.06 40.80
CA THR A 143 1.74 2.43 41.83
C THR A 143 1.57 0.92 41.77
N ALA A 144 2.71 0.21 41.63
CA ALA A 144 2.78 -1.22 41.90
C ALA A 144 2.67 -1.45 43.41
N ILE A 145 1.55 -2.02 43.87
CA ILE A 145 1.34 -2.36 45.28
C ILE A 145 2.08 -3.65 45.62
N ASP A 146 2.04 -4.59 44.69
CA ASP A 146 2.78 -5.84 44.63
C ASP A 146 2.90 -6.25 43.14
N PRO A 147 3.68 -7.30 42.78
CA PRO A 147 3.89 -7.65 41.38
C PRO A 147 2.61 -7.93 40.56
N PHE A 148 1.47 -8.21 41.21
CA PHE A 148 0.20 -8.51 40.55
C PHE A 148 -0.95 -7.61 40.99
N THR A 149 -0.65 -6.45 41.59
CA THR A 149 -1.66 -5.45 41.94
C THR A 149 -1.15 -4.06 41.58
N VAL A 150 -1.89 -3.36 40.73
CA VAL A 150 -1.61 -1.96 40.36
C VAL A 150 -2.73 -1.07 40.88
N ARG A 151 -2.35 0.04 41.51
CA ARG A 151 -3.26 1.12 41.87
C ARG A 151 -3.06 2.31 40.95
N ILE A 152 -4.13 2.77 40.34
CA ILE A 152 -4.18 4.00 39.54
C ILE A 152 -5.04 5.00 40.30
N THR A 153 -4.48 6.17 40.55
CA THR A 153 -5.22 7.30 41.16
C THR A 153 -5.35 8.41 40.13
N LEU A 154 -6.58 8.85 39.92
CA LEU A 154 -6.92 9.93 38.99
C LEU A 154 -7.00 11.27 39.74
N LYS A 155 -6.65 12.35 39.03
CA LYS A 155 -6.79 13.74 39.51
C LYS A 155 -8.25 14.10 39.79
N GLN A 156 -9.15 13.55 38.99
CA GLN A 156 -10.60 13.71 39.09
C GLN A 156 -11.30 12.41 38.62
N PRO A 157 -12.56 12.19 39.01
CA PRO A 157 -13.30 11.00 38.58
C PRO A 157 -13.41 10.94 37.05
N LEU A 158 -13.29 9.74 36.48
CA LEU A 158 -13.41 9.52 35.03
C LEU A 158 -14.29 8.28 34.77
N GLY A 159 -15.59 8.51 34.56
CA GLY A 159 -16.60 7.43 34.60
C GLY A 159 -16.42 6.28 33.61
N ALA A 160 -15.75 6.50 32.48
CA ALA A 160 -15.48 5.47 31.46
C ALA A 160 -14.03 4.96 31.46
N PHE A 161 -13.27 5.17 32.55
CA PHE A 161 -11.83 4.86 32.57
C PHE A 161 -11.49 3.40 32.19
N PRO A 162 -12.21 2.36 32.66
CA PRO A 162 -11.95 0.98 32.22
C PRO A 162 -12.19 0.74 30.72
N VAL A 163 -13.04 1.53 30.07
CA VAL A 163 -13.26 1.47 28.61
C VAL A 163 -12.05 2.05 27.88
N TYR A 164 -11.54 3.20 28.33
CA TYR A 164 -10.34 3.81 27.74
C TYR A 164 -9.10 2.92 27.87
N LEU A 165 -8.95 2.21 28.99
CA LEU A 165 -7.87 1.23 29.18
C LEU A 165 -7.99 -0.01 28.28
N GLY A 166 -9.13 -0.15 27.59
CA GLY A 166 -9.36 -1.19 26.60
C GLY A 166 -9.05 -0.75 25.18
N TRP A 167 -8.60 0.48 24.93
CA TRP A 167 -8.25 0.96 23.59
C TRP A 167 -6.84 0.56 23.16
N GLY A 168 -6.56 0.62 21.85
CA GLY A 168 -5.23 0.40 21.28
C GLY A 168 -4.16 1.31 21.86
N ASP A 169 -4.52 2.58 22.11
CA ASP A 169 -3.64 3.57 22.73
C ASP A 169 -3.21 3.21 24.17
N ALA A 170 -3.91 2.30 24.84
CA ALA A 170 -3.72 1.95 26.25
C ALA A 170 -3.11 0.55 26.45
N VAL A 171 -2.63 -0.10 25.39
CA VAL A 171 -2.01 -1.43 25.50
C VAL A 171 -0.75 -1.40 26.37
N ILE A 172 -0.49 -2.51 27.05
CA ILE A 172 0.70 -2.65 27.89
C ILE A 172 1.92 -3.04 27.06
N VAL A 173 3.02 -2.32 27.28
CA VAL A 173 4.30 -2.54 26.62
C VAL A 173 5.42 -2.70 27.65
N SER A 174 6.40 -3.55 27.35
CA SER A 174 7.58 -3.69 28.22
C SER A 174 8.57 -2.55 28.00
N ARG A 175 9.36 -2.23 29.03
CA ARG A 175 10.39 -1.18 28.97
C ARG A 175 11.47 -1.50 27.93
N GLU A 176 11.78 -2.78 27.81
CA GLU A 176 12.84 -3.33 26.97
C GLU A 176 12.51 -3.22 25.49
N SER A 177 11.23 -3.32 25.12
CA SER A 177 10.78 -3.41 23.73
C SER A 177 10.08 -2.14 23.21
N ALA A 178 9.59 -1.26 24.09
CA ALA A 178 8.80 -0.09 23.71
C ALA A 178 9.46 0.80 22.63
N ALA A 179 10.79 0.93 22.65
CA ALA A 179 11.52 1.74 21.66
C ALA A 179 11.52 1.12 20.25
N THR A 180 11.35 -0.20 20.11
CA THR A 180 11.40 -0.91 18.83
C THR A 180 10.02 -1.24 18.25
N ASN A 181 8.96 -1.10 19.05
CA ASN A 181 7.61 -1.54 18.68
C ASN A 181 7.07 -0.94 17.38
N ALA A 182 7.51 0.26 17.00
CA ALA A 182 7.17 0.88 15.72
C ALA A 182 7.53 0.02 14.49
N SER A 183 8.50 -0.89 14.61
CA SER A 183 8.97 -1.76 13.53
C SER A 183 9.00 -3.24 13.89
N HIS A 184 9.22 -3.56 15.17
CA HIS A 184 9.33 -4.92 15.72
C HIS A 184 8.50 -4.98 17.02
N PRO A 185 7.16 -5.06 16.92
CA PRO A 185 6.28 -5.04 18.08
C PRO A 185 6.40 -6.31 18.91
N ILE A 186 6.52 -6.14 20.22
CA ILE A 186 6.52 -7.20 21.23
C ILE A 186 5.39 -6.91 22.22
N GLY A 187 4.42 -7.81 22.33
CA GLY A 187 3.33 -7.72 23.28
C GLY A 187 3.12 -9.03 24.03
N THR A 188 1.93 -9.21 24.61
CA THR A 188 1.53 -10.42 25.37
C THR A 188 0.53 -11.29 24.60
N GLY A 189 0.07 -10.81 23.44
CA GLY A 189 -1.09 -11.32 22.73
C GLY A 189 -0.93 -12.70 22.09
N PRO A 190 -2.01 -13.20 21.47
CA PRO A 190 -2.12 -14.53 20.87
C PRO A 190 -1.20 -14.77 19.66
N PHE A 191 -0.71 -13.72 19.01
CA PHE A 191 0.19 -13.80 17.86
C PHE A 191 1.42 -12.92 18.07
N LYS A 192 2.56 -13.39 17.55
CA LYS A 192 3.85 -12.72 17.59
C LYS A 192 4.17 -12.14 16.22
N PHE A 193 4.81 -10.99 16.20
CA PHE A 193 5.38 -10.45 14.97
C PHE A 193 6.45 -11.38 14.41
N GLN A 194 6.34 -11.72 13.12
CA GLN A 194 7.38 -12.47 12.42
C GLN A 194 8.16 -11.57 11.46
N ARG A 195 7.45 -10.81 10.60
CA ARG A 195 8.08 -10.01 9.55
C ARG A 195 7.15 -8.94 9.00
N TRP A 196 7.72 -7.79 8.64
CA TRP A 196 7.09 -6.77 7.81
C TRP A 196 7.87 -6.61 6.51
N ARG A 197 7.22 -6.88 5.38
CA ARG A 197 7.70 -6.50 4.05
C ARG A 197 7.03 -5.19 3.66
N LYS A 198 7.76 -4.08 3.80
CA LYS A 198 7.21 -2.72 3.60
C LYS A 198 6.56 -2.59 2.22
N GLY A 199 5.35 -2.05 2.16
CA GLY A 199 4.55 -1.93 0.94
C GLY A 199 3.93 -3.23 0.42
N ALA A 200 4.11 -4.35 1.10
CA ALA A 200 3.61 -5.67 0.69
C ALA A 200 2.72 -6.35 1.74
N SER A 201 3.28 -6.66 2.92
CA SER A 201 2.57 -7.44 3.93
C SER A 201 3.19 -7.39 5.33
N VAL A 202 2.38 -7.71 6.34
CA VAL A 202 2.82 -8.04 7.71
C VAL A 202 2.42 -9.48 8.02
N THR A 203 3.35 -10.27 8.54
CA THR A 203 3.12 -11.67 8.94
C THR A 203 3.23 -11.81 10.45
N LEU A 204 2.19 -12.38 11.05
CA LEU A 204 2.12 -12.77 12.45
C LEU A 204 2.06 -14.29 12.56
N VAL A 205 2.72 -14.86 13.57
CA VAL A 205 2.68 -16.30 13.87
C VAL A 205 2.09 -16.54 15.24
N ARG A 206 1.43 -17.68 15.44
CA ARG A 206 0.83 -18.01 16.74
C ARG A 206 1.87 -17.95 17.88
N ASN A 207 1.45 -17.39 18.99
CA ASN A 207 2.14 -17.51 20.27
C ASN A 207 1.71 -18.82 20.96
N ASP A 208 2.50 -19.89 20.83
CA ASP A 208 2.17 -21.17 21.48
C ASP A 208 2.25 -21.09 23.03
N ASP A 209 2.94 -20.08 23.58
CA ASP A 209 3.03 -19.80 25.03
C ASP A 209 1.99 -18.76 25.48
N TYR A 210 0.97 -18.47 24.66
CA TYR A 210 -0.07 -17.50 25.00
C TYR A 210 -0.81 -17.91 26.27
N TRP A 211 -0.99 -16.95 27.18
CA TRP A 211 -1.60 -17.18 28.49
C TRP A 211 -3.09 -17.54 28.41
N GLY A 212 -3.77 -17.12 27.33
CA GLY A 212 -5.19 -17.33 27.11
C GLY A 212 -5.52 -18.63 26.37
N THR A 213 -6.66 -18.65 25.70
CA THR A 213 -7.01 -19.78 24.82
C THR A 213 -6.08 -19.79 23.62
N ARG A 214 -5.43 -20.93 23.37
CA ARG A 214 -4.57 -21.13 22.20
C ARG A 214 -5.33 -20.82 20.90
N PRO A 215 -4.85 -19.88 20.07
CA PRO A 215 -5.51 -19.54 18.81
C PRO A 215 -5.55 -20.73 17.84
N PRO A 216 -6.63 -20.91 17.07
CA PRO A 216 -6.73 -21.97 16.07
C PRO A 216 -5.69 -21.81 14.94
N LEU A 217 -5.49 -20.58 14.47
CA LEU A 217 -4.59 -20.27 13.36
C LEU A 217 -3.12 -20.45 13.74
N ASP A 218 -2.32 -20.93 12.79
CA ASP A 218 -0.85 -21.00 12.88
C ASP A 218 -0.20 -19.65 12.54
N GLN A 219 -0.79 -18.93 11.58
CA GLN A 219 -0.21 -17.72 10.99
C GLN A 219 -1.30 -16.81 10.42
N ILE A 220 -1.07 -15.50 10.47
CA ILE A 220 -1.90 -14.48 9.81
C ILE A 220 -1.00 -13.66 8.88
N ASN A 221 -1.41 -13.50 7.63
CA ASN A 221 -0.74 -12.65 6.66
C ASN A 221 -1.66 -11.48 6.29
N PHE A 222 -1.33 -10.29 6.76
CA PHE A 222 -1.96 -9.05 6.32
C PHE A 222 -1.33 -8.59 5.02
N ILE A 223 -2.07 -8.59 3.92
CA ILE A 223 -1.59 -8.26 2.57
C ILE A 223 -2.15 -6.89 2.16
N PHE A 224 -1.26 -5.95 1.86
CA PHE A 224 -1.63 -4.57 1.52
C PHE A 224 -2.07 -4.44 0.05
N ILE A 225 -3.38 -4.28 -0.15
CA ILE A 225 -4.00 -4.15 -1.48
C ILE A 225 -4.83 -2.86 -1.52
N PRO A 226 -4.22 -1.71 -1.85
CA PRO A 226 -4.88 -0.41 -1.82
C PRO A 226 -5.93 -0.22 -2.92
N ASP A 227 -5.68 -0.83 -4.07
CA ASP A 227 -6.50 -0.69 -5.27
C ASP A 227 -7.74 -1.61 -5.22
N PRO A 228 -8.96 -1.07 -5.29
CA PRO A 228 -10.20 -1.86 -5.22
C PRO A 228 -10.33 -2.93 -6.32
N THR A 229 -9.83 -2.65 -7.53
CA THR A 229 -9.90 -3.62 -8.65
C THR A 229 -8.98 -4.82 -8.39
N ALA A 230 -7.77 -4.55 -7.92
CA ALA A 230 -6.83 -5.60 -7.49
C ALA A 230 -7.36 -6.39 -6.29
N ALA A 231 -8.01 -5.73 -5.33
CA ALA A 231 -8.63 -6.38 -4.16
C ALA A 231 -9.75 -7.34 -4.56
N PHE A 232 -10.63 -6.94 -5.48
CA PHE A 232 -11.65 -7.83 -6.06
C PHE A 232 -11.02 -9.03 -6.77
N ALA A 233 -10.01 -8.80 -7.62
CA ALA A 233 -9.35 -9.89 -8.34
C ALA A 233 -8.65 -10.88 -7.38
N ALA A 234 -7.95 -10.37 -6.36
CA ALA A 234 -7.27 -11.18 -5.34
C ALA A 234 -8.26 -12.05 -4.55
N LEU A 235 -9.40 -11.47 -4.12
CA LEU A 235 -10.47 -12.22 -3.47
C LEU A 235 -11.01 -13.32 -4.38
N MET A 236 -11.38 -12.98 -5.62
CA MET A 236 -12.00 -13.93 -6.54
C MET A 236 -11.07 -15.07 -6.95
N ALA A 237 -9.76 -14.79 -7.06
CA ALA A 237 -8.71 -15.77 -7.31
C ALA A 237 -8.40 -16.66 -6.09
N GLY A 238 -8.77 -16.23 -4.87
CA GLY A 238 -8.46 -16.92 -3.62
C GLY A 238 -7.07 -16.63 -3.06
N ASP A 239 -6.45 -15.52 -3.48
CA ASP A 239 -5.16 -15.06 -2.96
C ASP A 239 -5.27 -14.61 -1.50
N VAL A 240 -6.42 -14.03 -1.17
CA VAL A 240 -6.84 -13.65 0.19
C VAL A 240 -8.08 -14.44 0.57
N ASP A 241 -8.17 -14.79 1.84
CA ASP A 241 -9.32 -15.47 2.43
C ASP A 241 -10.44 -14.48 2.79
N GLY A 242 -10.16 -13.19 2.78
CA GLY A 242 -11.14 -12.13 2.94
C GLY A 242 -10.55 -10.77 3.27
N PHE A 243 -11.43 -9.81 3.48
CA PHE A 243 -11.15 -8.46 3.92
C PHE A 243 -12.06 -8.13 5.11
N PRO A 244 -11.52 -7.62 6.24
CA PRO A 244 -12.33 -7.11 7.33
C PRO A 244 -13.08 -5.83 6.94
N ASN A 245 -12.43 -5.00 6.12
CA ASN A 245 -12.96 -3.78 5.53
C ASN A 245 -12.81 -3.86 4.00
N TYR A 246 -13.83 -4.36 3.30
CA TYR A 246 -13.74 -4.64 1.88
C TYR A 246 -13.73 -3.35 1.02
N PRO A 247 -12.68 -3.09 0.23
CA PRO A 247 -12.48 -1.78 -0.39
C PRO A 247 -13.25 -1.55 -1.71
N ALA A 248 -13.92 -2.58 -2.26
CA ALA A 248 -14.55 -2.54 -3.58
C ALA A 248 -16.07 -2.77 -3.52
N ALA A 249 -16.77 -1.94 -2.76
CA ALA A 249 -18.20 -2.08 -2.50
C ALA A 249 -19.07 -2.15 -3.78
N GLU A 250 -18.63 -1.59 -4.91
CA GLU A 250 -19.26 -1.72 -6.23
C GLU A 250 -19.45 -3.17 -6.68
N ASN A 251 -18.61 -4.09 -6.20
CA ASN A 251 -18.59 -5.48 -6.62
C ASN A 251 -19.36 -6.40 -5.66
N LEU A 252 -19.94 -5.89 -4.58
CA LEU A 252 -20.63 -6.71 -3.57
C LEU A 252 -21.79 -7.52 -4.16
N ALA A 253 -22.56 -6.95 -5.08
CA ALA A 253 -23.65 -7.67 -5.77
C ALA A 253 -23.17 -8.86 -6.61
N LEU A 254 -21.91 -8.85 -7.08
CA LEU A 254 -21.29 -9.99 -7.76
C LEU A 254 -20.82 -11.04 -6.76
N ILE A 255 -20.26 -10.60 -5.63
CA ILE A 255 -19.76 -11.47 -4.55
C ILE A 255 -20.91 -12.20 -3.85
N GLU A 256 -22.03 -11.52 -3.61
CA GLU A 256 -23.22 -12.08 -2.98
C GLU A 256 -23.76 -13.31 -3.77
N ARG A 257 -23.58 -13.31 -5.10
CA ARG A 257 -24.00 -14.42 -5.97
C ARG A 257 -23.00 -15.57 -5.99
N ASP A 258 -21.78 -15.39 -5.50
CA ASP A 258 -20.74 -16.42 -5.46
C ASP A 258 -20.80 -17.17 -4.13
N GLN A 259 -21.18 -18.45 -4.20
CA GLN A 259 -21.38 -19.30 -3.02
C GLN A 259 -20.11 -19.55 -2.19
N ARG A 260 -18.92 -19.18 -2.67
CA ARG A 260 -17.66 -19.33 -1.91
C ARG A 260 -17.52 -18.30 -0.79
N PHE A 261 -18.21 -17.16 -0.92
CA PHE A 261 -18.04 -16.04 0.00
C PHE A 261 -19.27 -15.84 0.88
N GLN A 262 -19.03 -15.13 1.97
CA GLN A 262 -20.03 -14.55 2.86
C GLN A 262 -19.71 -13.07 3.01
N ILE A 263 -20.76 -12.25 2.94
CA ILE A 263 -20.68 -10.82 3.24
C ILE A 263 -21.22 -10.67 4.65
N VAL A 264 -20.42 -10.11 5.54
CA VAL A 264 -20.77 -9.84 6.93
C VAL A 264 -20.89 -8.33 7.08
N PHE A 265 -22.12 -7.87 7.26
CA PHE A 265 -22.40 -6.49 7.63
C PHE A 265 -22.41 -6.41 9.15
N GLY A 266 -21.53 -5.57 9.69
CA GLY A 266 -21.52 -5.25 11.11
C GLY A 266 -21.68 -3.76 11.37
N ALA A 267 -22.01 -3.47 12.62
CA ALA A 267 -21.88 -2.15 13.20
C ALA A 267 -20.42 -1.69 13.14
N GLY A 268 -20.21 -0.45 12.72
CA GLY A 268 -18.93 0.23 12.89
C GLY A 268 -19.14 1.54 13.62
N GLU A 269 -18.08 2.00 14.27
CA GLU A 269 -17.99 3.36 14.80
C GLU A 269 -17.66 4.38 13.71
N GLY A 270 -17.60 3.98 12.43
CA GLY A 270 -17.20 4.87 11.35
C GLY A 270 -18.20 6.00 11.07
N GLU A 271 -17.93 7.22 11.53
CA GLU A 271 -18.76 8.40 11.25
C GLU A 271 -18.13 9.29 10.17
N MET A 272 -18.59 9.08 8.93
CA MET A 272 -18.22 9.89 7.79
C MET A 272 -18.84 11.29 7.92
N LEU A 273 -17.98 12.31 7.92
CA LEU A 273 -18.38 13.71 8.00
C LEU A 273 -17.58 14.59 7.03
N VAL A 274 -18.17 15.72 6.64
CA VAL A 274 -17.43 16.87 6.11
C VAL A 274 -17.04 17.73 7.31
N ALA A 275 -15.76 17.66 7.67
CA ALA A 275 -15.19 18.45 8.74
C ALA A 275 -15.05 19.90 8.29
N ILE A 276 -15.44 20.84 9.14
CA ILE A 276 -15.34 22.28 8.89
C ILE A 276 -14.29 22.86 9.83
N ASN A 277 -13.40 23.72 9.33
CA ASN A 277 -12.54 24.52 10.17
C ASN A 277 -13.33 25.72 10.75
N ASN A 278 -13.91 25.53 11.94
CA ASN A 278 -14.90 26.45 12.52
C ASN A 278 -14.33 27.84 12.88
N ALA A 279 -13.01 27.98 13.00
CA ALA A 279 -12.37 29.25 13.32
C ALA A 279 -11.99 30.07 12.09
N LYS A 280 -12.09 29.51 10.88
CA LYS A 280 -11.66 30.17 9.65
C LYS A 280 -12.85 30.90 8.99
N PRO A 281 -12.75 32.21 8.71
CA PRO A 281 -13.81 32.91 7.97
C PRO A 281 -14.01 32.33 6.57
N PRO A 282 -15.26 32.24 6.07
CA PRO A 282 -16.51 32.68 6.70
C PRO A 282 -17.22 31.57 7.54
N PHE A 283 -16.53 30.48 7.87
CA PHE A 283 -17.11 29.34 8.61
C PHE A 283 -17.31 29.63 10.10
N ASP A 284 -16.75 30.71 10.62
CA ASP A 284 -17.02 31.24 11.95
C ASP A 284 -18.47 31.71 12.11
N ASP A 285 -19.14 32.10 11.01
CA ASP A 285 -20.59 32.37 10.98
C ASP A 285 -21.41 31.08 10.90
N ILE A 286 -22.24 30.84 11.92
CA ILE A 286 -23.15 29.69 12.00
C ILE A 286 -24.12 29.59 10.82
N ARG A 287 -24.50 30.71 10.19
CA ARG A 287 -25.40 30.71 9.02
C ARG A 287 -24.74 30.05 7.82
N VAL A 288 -23.43 30.23 7.63
CA VAL A 288 -22.65 29.58 6.57
C VAL A 288 -22.59 28.08 6.82
N ARG A 289 -22.26 27.65 8.04
CA ARG A 289 -22.22 26.20 8.37
C ARG A 289 -23.57 25.50 8.21
N ARG A 290 -24.66 26.19 8.59
CA ARG A 290 -26.04 25.73 8.35
C ARG A 290 -26.38 25.70 6.87
N ALA A 291 -25.86 26.63 6.07
CA ALA A 291 -26.04 26.61 4.62
C ALA A 291 -25.37 25.38 4.01
N LEU A 292 -24.13 25.06 4.41
CA LEU A 292 -23.43 23.85 3.96
C LEU A 292 -24.23 22.58 4.29
N ASN A 293 -24.76 22.47 5.52
CA ASN A 293 -25.60 21.34 5.92
C ASN A 293 -26.89 21.20 5.10
N HIS A 294 -27.50 22.31 4.66
CA HIS A 294 -28.67 22.29 3.79
C HIS A 294 -28.32 22.09 2.30
N ALA A 295 -27.11 22.43 1.89
CA ALA A 295 -26.64 22.29 0.51
C ALA A 295 -26.29 20.85 0.14
N ILE A 296 -26.00 20.00 1.12
CA ILE A 296 -25.50 18.64 0.89
C ILE A 296 -26.65 17.63 1.05
N ASP A 297 -26.93 16.87 -0.02
CA ASP A 297 -27.82 15.72 0.02
C ASP A 297 -27.05 14.49 0.49
N LYS A 298 -27.22 14.14 1.77
CA LYS A 298 -26.55 13.03 2.43
C LYS A 298 -26.84 11.69 1.75
N GLN A 299 -28.07 11.47 1.30
CA GLN A 299 -28.44 10.20 0.68
C GLN A 299 -27.78 10.06 -0.70
N ALA A 300 -27.72 11.13 -1.49
CA ALA A 300 -27.00 11.12 -2.77
C ALA A 300 -25.50 10.82 -2.59
N VAL A 301 -24.88 11.36 -1.52
CA VAL A 301 -23.48 11.05 -1.17
C VAL A 301 -23.32 9.57 -0.76
N ILE A 302 -24.26 9.00 -0.01
CA ILE A 302 -24.24 7.57 0.35
C ILE A 302 -24.43 6.68 -0.88
N ASP A 303 -25.41 6.98 -1.73
CA ASP A 303 -25.74 6.16 -2.89
C ASP A 303 -24.60 6.11 -3.91
N ALA A 304 -23.97 7.25 -4.20
CA ALA A 304 -22.88 7.31 -5.19
C ALA A 304 -21.48 7.14 -4.59
N GLY A 305 -21.24 7.59 -3.35
CA GLY A 305 -19.94 7.50 -2.66
C GLY A 305 -19.73 6.19 -1.90
N LEU A 306 -20.80 5.63 -1.31
CA LEU A 306 -20.76 4.39 -0.52
C LEU A 306 -21.57 3.25 -1.16
N PHE A 307 -22.07 3.42 -2.40
CA PHE A 307 -22.91 2.43 -3.10
C PHE A 307 -24.18 2.04 -2.34
N GLY A 308 -24.77 2.98 -1.61
CA GLY A 308 -25.99 2.78 -0.82
C GLY A 308 -25.74 2.17 0.56
N TYR A 309 -24.49 1.83 0.91
CA TYR A 309 -24.13 1.26 2.20
C TYR A 309 -23.77 2.35 3.21
N GLY A 310 -24.78 2.87 3.90
CA GLY A 310 -24.59 3.86 4.98
C GLY A 310 -25.90 4.31 5.58
N THR A 311 -25.89 4.70 6.85
CA THR A 311 -27.07 5.28 7.51
C THR A 311 -26.84 6.78 7.73
N PRO A 312 -27.72 7.67 7.24
CA PRO A 312 -27.55 9.11 7.40
C PRO A 312 -27.40 9.54 8.87
N LEU A 313 -26.42 10.41 9.14
CA LEU A 313 -26.17 10.94 10.48
C LEU A 313 -26.62 12.40 10.62
N GLY A 314 -26.97 12.80 11.85
CA GLY A 314 -27.25 14.19 12.21
C GLY A 314 -26.36 14.77 13.30
N SER A 315 -25.55 13.93 13.92
CA SER A 315 -24.57 14.28 14.96
C SER A 315 -23.50 13.19 15.00
N HIS A 316 -22.65 13.23 16.02
CA HIS A 316 -21.39 12.50 16.06
C HIS A 316 -21.52 10.99 16.24
N PHE A 317 -22.51 10.48 16.98
CA PHE A 317 -22.55 9.03 17.25
C PHE A 317 -23.18 8.21 16.13
N SER A 318 -22.59 7.03 15.89
CA SER A 318 -23.18 5.93 15.13
C SER A 318 -24.53 5.44 15.72
N PRO A 319 -25.50 4.99 14.89
CA PRO A 319 -26.78 4.44 15.35
C PRO A 319 -26.68 3.23 16.27
N HIS A 320 -25.51 2.58 16.31
CA HIS A 320 -25.25 1.42 17.16
C HIS A 320 -24.86 1.81 18.59
N HIS A 321 -24.42 3.05 18.81
CA HIS A 321 -24.04 3.51 20.13
C HIS A 321 -25.28 3.68 21.04
N PRO A 322 -25.28 3.17 22.30
CA PRO A 322 -26.45 3.22 23.18
C PRO A 322 -27.00 4.63 23.48
N ALA A 323 -26.15 5.66 23.37
CA ALA A 323 -26.53 7.06 23.55
C ALA A 323 -26.92 7.79 22.25
N TYR A 324 -27.03 7.09 21.12
CA TYR A 324 -27.42 7.68 19.84
C TYR A 324 -28.79 8.37 19.92
N ILE A 325 -28.88 9.54 19.31
CA ILE A 325 -30.16 10.21 19.05
C ILE A 325 -30.25 10.56 17.56
N ASP A 326 -31.38 10.19 16.93
CA ASP A 326 -31.58 10.51 15.52
C ASP A 326 -31.83 12.02 15.34
N LEU A 327 -30.84 12.68 14.75
CA LEU A 327 -30.86 14.08 14.34
C LEU A 327 -30.68 14.24 12.84
N SER A 328 -30.73 13.14 12.06
CA SER A 328 -30.45 13.14 10.61
C SER A 328 -31.30 14.14 9.84
N ASN A 329 -32.56 14.33 10.28
CA ASN A 329 -33.53 15.25 9.72
C ASN A 329 -33.40 16.72 10.20
N ARG A 330 -32.38 17.06 11.01
CA ARG A 330 -32.17 18.44 11.51
C ARG A 330 -31.94 19.42 10.36
N TYR A 331 -31.18 18.99 9.36
CA TYR A 331 -30.85 19.74 8.15
C TYR A 331 -31.26 18.91 6.94
N ILE A 332 -32.52 19.05 6.53
CA ILE A 332 -33.03 18.45 5.29
C ILE A 332 -32.36 19.15 4.10
N TYR A 333 -32.01 18.41 3.06
CA TYR A 333 -31.49 18.95 1.81
C TYR A 333 -32.42 20.02 1.23
N ASP A 334 -31.95 21.26 1.19
CA ASP A 334 -32.68 22.45 0.72
C ASP A 334 -31.69 23.49 0.15
N PRO A 335 -31.31 23.36 -1.14
CA PRO A 335 -30.41 24.30 -1.82
C PRO A 335 -30.91 25.75 -1.85
N VAL A 336 -32.24 25.96 -1.80
CA VAL A 336 -32.82 27.32 -1.80
C VAL A 336 -32.56 27.98 -0.46
N LYS A 337 -32.78 27.26 0.65
CA LYS A 337 -32.47 27.74 1.99
C LYS A 337 -30.97 27.92 2.19
N ALA A 338 -30.13 27.05 1.63
CA ALA A 338 -28.68 27.22 1.64
C ALA A 338 -28.26 28.56 1.01
N ARG A 339 -28.70 28.85 -0.23
CA ARG A 339 -28.44 30.15 -0.89
C ARG A 339 -28.92 31.34 -0.07
N ARG A 340 -30.12 31.25 0.51
CA ARG A 340 -30.66 32.29 1.39
C ARG A 340 -29.78 32.53 2.62
N LEU A 341 -29.29 31.47 3.26
CA LEU A 341 -28.41 31.57 4.43
C LEU A 341 -27.05 32.17 4.08
N LEU A 342 -26.46 31.80 2.94
CA LEU A 342 -25.22 32.40 2.43
C LEU A 342 -25.39 33.91 2.17
N SER A 343 -26.48 34.29 1.50
CA SER A 343 -26.80 35.70 1.26
C SER A 343 -27.01 36.49 2.56
N LEU A 344 -27.71 35.91 3.55
CA LEU A 344 -27.88 36.54 4.87
C LEU A 344 -26.55 36.68 5.64
N ALA A 345 -25.62 35.76 5.42
CA ALA A 345 -24.27 35.80 6.00
C ALA A 345 -23.36 36.84 5.31
N GLY A 346 -23.81 37.46 4.22
CA GLY A 346 -23.00 38.41 3.45
C GLY A 346 -21.88 37.73 2.65
N VAL A 347 -21.98 36.42 2.41
CA VAL A 347 -21.07 35.69 1.55
C VAL A 347 -21.40 36.03 0.09
N GLY A 348 -20.44 36.62 -0.62
CA GLY A 348 -20.62 37.06 -2.02
C GLY A 348 -20.64 35.91 -3.02
N ASP A 349 -21.02 36.21 -4.26
CA ASP A 349 -21.14 35.24 -5.35
C ASP A 349 -19.78 34.64 -5.79
N ASP A 350 -18.66 35.26 -5.39
CA ASP A 350 -17.28 34.80 -5.67
C ASP A 350 -16.69 33.94 -4.52
N PHE A 351 -17.53 33.39 -3.64
CA PHE A 351 -17.02 32.61 -2.50
C PHE A 351 -16.39 31.29 -2.95
N ALA A 352 -15.07 31.21 -2.79
CA ALA A 352 -14.26 30.03 -3.09
C ALA A 352 -13.75 29.34 -1.83
N LEU A 353 -13.70 28.01 -1.83
CA LEU A 353 -13.10 27.19 -0.77
C LEU A 353 -12.32 25.99 -1.33
N THR A 354 -11.47 25.40 -0.50
CA THR A 354 -10.74 24.16 -0.82
C THR A 354 -11.33 22.96 -0.08
N LEU A 355 -11.73 21.92 -0.82
CA LEU A 355 -12.11 20.61 -0.25
C LEU A 355 -10.91 19.66 -0.30
N THR A 356 -10.29 19.41 0.86
CA THR A 356 -9.10 18.55 0.98
C THR A 356 -9.50 17.11 1.26
N LEU A 357 -9.07 16.14 0.46
CA LEU A 357 -9.54 14.75 0.55
C LEU A 357 -8.39 13.76 0.78
N PRO A 358 -8.45 12.89 1.80
CA PRO A 358 -7.49 11.79 1.99
C PRO A 358 -7.69 10.66 0.95
N PRO A 359 -6.81 9.64 0.90
CA PRO A 359 -6.91 8.52 -0.04
C PRO A 359 -8.17 7.66 -0.02
N PRO A 360 -8.84 7.38 1.12
CA PRO A 360 -9.97 6.47 1.16
C PRO A 360 -11.04 6.78 0.12
N ALA A 361 -11.57 5.73 -0.53
CA ALA A 361 -12.47 5.88 -1.68
C ALA A 361 -13.76 6.62 -1.33
N TYR A 362 -14.27 6.45 -0.10
CA TYR A 362 -15.44 7.19 0.39
C TYR A 362 -15.19 8.70 0.40
N ALA A 363 -13.97 9.13 0.74
CA ALA A 363 -13.62 10.55 0.82
C ALA A 363 -13.45 11.15 -0.58
N ARG A 364 -12.71 10.48 -1.48
CA ARG A 364 -12.48 10.99 -2.85
C ARG A 364 -13.77 11.01 -3.67
N ARG A 365 -14.52 9.90 -3.71
CA ARG A 365 -15.79 9.83 -4.46
C ARG A 365 -16.89 10.66 -3.82
N GLY A 366 -17.03 10.57 -2.49
CA GLY A 366 -17.99 11.40 -1.74
C GLY A 366 -17.69 12.89 -1.87
N GLY A 367 -16.41 13.27 -1.91
CA GLY A 367 -15.97 14.65 -2.04
C GLY A 367 -16.27 15.29 -3.38
N GLU A 368 -16.19 14.54 -4.49
CA GLU A 368 -16.61 15.03 -5.81
C GLU A 368 -18.11 15.36 -5.84
N ILE A 369 -18.94 14.54 -5.18
CA ILE A 369 -20.39 14.76 -5.07
C ILE A 369 -20.68 15.99 -4.18
N VAL A 370 -20.00 16.08 -3.03
CA VAL A 370 -20.12 17.23 -2.13
C VAL A 370 -19.70 18.51 -2.85
N ALA A 371 -18.59 18.52 -3.59
CA ALA A 371 -18.13 19.66 -4.37
C ALA A 371 -19.20 20.13 -5.37
N ALA A 372 -19.74 19.20 -6.18
CA ALA A 372 -20.80 19.53 -7.15
C ALA A 372 -22.08 20.10 -6.49
N GLN A 373 -22.46 19.60 -5.31
CA GLN A 373 -23.63 20.10 -4.57
C GLN A 373 -23.39 21.50 -3.98
N LEU A 374 -22.17 21.79 -3.51
CA LEU A 374 -21.78 23.12 -3.06
C LEU A 374 -21.70 24.12 -4.23
N GLU A 375 -21.17 23.72 -5.37
CA GLU A 375 -21.18 24.53 -6.61
C GLU A 375 -22.60 24.87 -7.06
N ALA A 376 -23.55 23.94 -6.93
CA ALA A 376 -24.96 24.18 -7.27
C ALA A 376 -25.66 25.24 -6.38
N VAL A 377 -25.06 25.61 -5.24
CA VAL A 377 -25.51 26.71 -4.38
C VAL A 377 -24.65 27.97 -4.49
N GLY A 378 -23.73 28.03 -5.47
CA GLY A 378 -22.93 29.21 -5.78
C GLY A 378 -21.62 29.31 -5.00
N ILE A 379 -21.05 28.19 -4.55
CA ILE A 379 -19.74 28.12 -3.90
C ILE A 379 -18.73 27.55 -4.89
N ASP A 380 -17.65 28.26 -5.21
CA ASP A 380 -16.56 27.73 -6.02
C ASP A 380 -15.70 26.76 -5.19
N VAL A 381 -15.57 25.50 -5.63
CA VAL A 381 -14.90 24.45 -4.85
C VAL A 381 -13.67 23.94 -5.60
N THR A 382 -12.49 24.16 -5.00
CA THR A 382 -11.26 23.51 -5.46
C THR A 382 -11.02 22.21 -4.70
N VAL A 383 -11.12 21.06 -5.37
CA VAL A 383 -10.80 19.75 -4.77
C VAL A 383 -9.29 19.53 -4.75
N ARG A 384 -8.75 19.16 -3.58
CA ARG A 384 -7.34 18.86 -3.37
C ARG A 384 -7.16 17.48 -2.73
N ASN A 385 -6.63 16.53 -3.50
CA ASN A 385 -6.31 15.20 -2.99
C ASN A 385 -4.95 15.19 -2.27
N LEU A 386 -4.93 14.69 -1.04
CA LEU A 386 -3.71 14.43 -0.26
C LEU A 386 -3.54 12.93 -0.02
N GLU A 387 -2.31 12.53 0.26
CA GLU A 387 -2.00 11.20 0.79
C GLU A 387 -2.14 11.13 2.31
N TRP A 388 -2.32 9.94 2.88
CA TRP A 388 -2.72 9.80 4.29
C TRP A 388 -1.77 10.48 5.28
N ALA A 389 -0.46 10.25 5.13
CA ALA A 389 0.54 10.91 5.99
C ALA A 389 0.52 12.44 5.85
N GLN A 390 0.27 12.96 4.65
CA GLN A 390 0.17 14.39 4.39
C GLN A 390 -1.14 14.96 4.96
N TRP A 391 -2.23 14.19 4.91
CA TRP A 391 -3.49 14.57 5.50
C TRP A 391 -3.36 14.68 7.03
N LEU A 392 -2.72 13.70 7.68
CA LEU A 392 -2.45 13.73 9.12
C LEU A 392 -1.60 14.94 9.52
N ASP A 393 -0.59 15.27 8.73
CA ASP A 393 0.23 16.46 8.98
C ASP A 393 -0.55 17.76 8.73
N GLN A 394 -1.02 17.98 7.50
CA GLN A 394 -1.55 19.28 7.08
C GLN A 394 -2.93 19.58 7.66
N VAL A 395 -3.82 18.59 7.66
CA VAL A 395 -5.23 18.76 8.06
C VAL A 395 -5.39 18.53 9.55
N PHE A 396 -4.96 17.36 10.04
CA PHE A 396 -5.18 16.97 11.43
C PHE A 396 -4.26 17.72 12.40
N SER A 397 -2.95 17.76 12.12
CA SER A 397 -1.98 18.40 13.02
C SER A 397 -1.94 19.93 12.84
N ASN A 398 -1.76 20.39 11.60
CA ASN A 398 -1.54 21.80 11.26
C ASN A 398 -2.83 22.58 10.94
N LYS A 399 -4.02 21.96 11.02
CA LYS A 399 -5.33 22.60 10.80
C LYS A 399 -5.44 23.43 9.50
N SER A 400 -4.69 23.05 8.47
CA SER A 400 -4.51 23.81 7.24
C SER A 400 -5.52 23.43 6.15
N TYR A 401 -6.80 23.70 6.41
CA TYR A 401 -7.91 23.32 5.53
C TYR A 401 -9.14 24.23 5.70
N ASP A 402 -10.03 24.22 4.70
CA ASP A 402 -11.40 24.76 4.81
C ASP A 402 -12.36 23.63 5.18
N LEU A 403 -12.50 22.67 4.25
CA LEU A 403 -13.29 21.46 4.40
C LEU A 403 -12.43 20.23 4.14
N THR A 404 -12.74 19.13 4.84
CA THR A 404 -12.19 17.79 4.54
C THR A 404 -13.24 16.73 4.77
N ILE A 405 -13.13 15.58 4.10
CA ILE A 405 -13.95 14.40 4.40
C ILE A 405 -13.10 13.36 5.09
N VAL A 406 -13.58 12.87 6.23
CA VAL A 406 -12.94 11.77 6.97
C VAL A 406 -14.00 11.03 7.78
N SER A 407 -13.75 9.76 8.06
CA SER A 407 -14.49 9.00 9.06
C SER A 407 -13.72 9.02 10.38
N HIS A 408 -14.35 9.50 11.46
CA HIS A 408 -13.90 9.18 12.83
C HIS A 408 -14.38 7.77 13.15
N THR A 409 -13.66 7.03 13.98
CA THR A 409 -14.09 5.66 14.25
C THR A 409 -13.79 5.19 15.68
N GLU A 410 -13.60 6.12 16.60
CA GLU A 410 -13.39 5.90 18.02
C GLU A 410 -14.73 5.97 18.77
N PRO A 411 -15.12 4.95 19.56
CA PRO A 411 -16.51 4.79 20.05
C PRO A 411 -17.03 5.87 21.02
N LEU A 412 -16.16 6.62 21.69
CA LEU A 412 -16.52 7.59 22.76
C LEU A 412 -15.82 8.93 22.62
N ASP A 413 -15.43 9.30 21.40
CA ASP A 413 -14.60 10.47 21.09
C ASP A 413 -15.39 11.78 20.95
N ILE A 414 -16.67 11.84 21.34
CA ILE A 414 -17.44 13.11 21.30
C ILE A 414 -16.78 14.23 22.12
N ASP A 415 -15.86 13.92 23.04
CA ASP A 415 -15.09 14.92 23.77
C ASP A 415 -14.08 15.69 22.89
N ILE A 416 -13.73 15.18 21.70
CA ILE A 416 -12.81 15.87 20.76
C ILE A 416 -13.27 17.29 20.41
N TYR A 417 -14.58 17.54 20.46
CA TYR A 417 -15.17 18.86 20.24
C TYR A 417 -14.96 19.84 21.40
N ALA A 418 -14.59 19.35 22.59
CA ALA A 418 -14.24 20.18 23.76
C ALA A 418 -12.73 20.43 23.87
N ARG A 419 -11.91 19.85 22.98
CA ARG A 419 -10.46 20.03 22.97
C ARG A 419 -10.11 21.29 22.16
N ASP A 420 -9.65 22.35 22.84
CA ASP A 420 -9.36 23.67 22.24
C ASP A 420 -8.45 23.63 21.00
N ASN A 421 -7.55 22.64 20.94
CA ASN A 421 -6.55 22.49 19.88
C ASN A 421 -6.90 21.42 18.83
N TYR A 422 -8.11 20.85 18.85
CA TYR A 422 -8.52 19.84 17.88
C TYR A 422 -8.77 20.44 16.49
N TYR A 423 -8.64 19.63 15.44
CA TYR A 423 -8.56 20.15 14.08
C TYR A 423 -9.85 20.83 13.59
N PHE A 424 -11.03 20.52 14.17
CA PHE A 424 -12.29 21.23 13.92
C PHE A 424 -12.28 22.71 14.31
N GLN A 425 -11.37 23.11 15.20
CA GLN A 425 -11.25 24.47 15.73
C GLN A 425 -12.57 25.03 16.29
N TYR A 426 -13.41 24.15 16.87
CA TYR A 426 -14.70 24.49 17.46
C TYR A 426 -14.57 24.87 18.94
N LYS A 427 -15.37 25.83 19.40
CA LYS A 427 -15.40 26.30 20.79
C LYS A 427 -16.82 26.60 21.24
N ASN A 428 -17.25 25.99 22.34
CA ASN A 428 -18.54 26.28 22.98
C ASN A 428 -18.47 25.96 24.48
N GLU A 429 -18.58 26.99 25.34
CA GLU A 429 -18.51 26.80 26.79
C GLU A 429 -19.63 25.91 27.34
N GLY A 430 -20.84 26.00 26.77
CA GLY A 430 -21.96 25.15 27.15
C GLY A 430 -21.74 23.68 26.77
N PHE A 431 -21.07 23.42 25.64
CA PHE A 431 -20.63 22.08 25.26
C PHE A 431 -19.55 21.57 26.22
N ASN A 432 -18.53 22.38 26.48
CA ASN A 432 -17.43 22.04 27.39
C ASN A 432 -17.96 21.67 28.78
N HIS A 433 -18.91 22.45 29.31
CA HIS A 433 -19.56 22.14 30.59
C HIS A 433 -20.28 20.78 30.60
N VAL A 434 -20.96 20.41 29.50
CA VAL A 434 -21.59 19.09 29.37
C VAL A 434 -20.55 17.97 29.34
N ILE A 435 -19.41 18.19 28.67
CA ILE A 435 -18.32 17.22 28.65
C ILE A 435 -17.64 17.10 30.02
N ASP A 436 -17.48 18.19 30.75
CA ASP A 436 -16.94 18.17 32.11
C ASP A 436 -17.86 17.41 33.08
N GLU A 437 -19.17 17.67 33.04
CA GLU A 437 -20.17 16.91 33.80
C GLU A 437 -20.15 15.41 33.41
N LEU A 438 -20.02 15.12 32.12
CA LEU A 438 -19.90 13.76 31.61
C LEU A 438 -18.63 13.04 32.10
N ARG A 439 -17.50 13.73 32.24
CA ARG A 439 -16.24 13.14 32.74
C ARG A 439 -16.42 12.64 34.17
N GLU A 440 -17.05 13.44 35.02
CA GLU A 440 -17.27 13.13 36.44
C GLU A 440 -18.38 12.09 36.67
N THR A 441 -19.34 11.98 35.73
CA THR A 441 -20.49 11.08 35.87
C THR A 441 -20.11 9.63 35.57
N SER A 442 -20.31 8.74 36.55
CA SER A 442 -20.09 7.28 36.40
C SER A 442 -21.37 6.49 36.09
N ASP A 443 -22.55 7.03 36.38
CA ASP A 443 -23.83 6.37 36.08
C ASP A 443 -24.11 6.34 34.57
N THR A 444 -24.26 5.14 34.01
CA THR A 444 -24.44 4.95 32.56
C THR A 444 -25.69 5.64 32.00
N ALA A 445 -26.80 5.63 32.74
CA ALA A 445 -28.04 6.25 32.27
C ALA A 445 -27.92 7.78 32.20
N GLN A 446 -27.32 8.38 33.23
CA GLN A 446 -27.03 9.82 33.27
C GLN A 446 -26.00 10.21 32.21
N ARG A 447 -24.95 9.41 31.99
CA ARG A 447 -24.00 9.61 30.88
C ARG A 447 -24.71 9.63 29.53
N ASN A 448 -25.61 8.68 29.26
CA ASN A 448 -26.38 8.63 28.01
C ASN A 448 -27.25 9.88 27.79
N GLN A 449 -27.81 10.46 28.86
CA GLN A 449 -28.53 11.73 28.78
C GLN A 449 -27.60 12.91 28.43
N LEU A 450 -26.43 12.98 29.07
CA LEU A 450 -25.41 14.00 28.79
C LEU A 450 -24.87 13.90 27.36
N TYR A 451 -24.62 12.68 26.89
CA TYR A 451 -24.28 12.38 25.50
C TYR A 451 -25.36 12.85 24.51
N GLY A 452 -26.64 12.61 24.82
CA GLY A 452 -27.74 13.13 24.02
C GLY A 452 -27.79 14.66 24.00
N LYS A 453 -27.49 15.32 25.13
CA LYS A 453 -27.38 16.79 25.21
C LYS A 453 -26.22 17.32 24.38
N ALA A 454 -25.05 16.70 24.48
CA ALA A 454 -23.86 17.03 23.69
C ALA A 454 -24.14 16.95 22.18
N GLN A 455 -24.73 15.85 21.71
CA GLN A 455 -25.12 15.68 20.30
C GLN A 455 -26.07 16.78 19.79
N ARG A 456 -27.06 17.19 20.60
CA ARG A 456 -27.98 18.29 20.25
C ARG A 456 -27.25 19.63 20.12
N ILE A 457 -26.28 19.92 21.00
CA ILE A 457 -25.48 21.15 20.91
C ILE A 457 -24.70 21.16 19.59
N LEU A 458 -23.96 20.09 19.30
CA LEU A 458 -23.18 19.97 18.07
C LEU A 458 -24.05 20.10 16.81
N ALA A 459 -25.20 19.44 16.79
CA ALA A 459 -26.14 19.52 15.68
C ALA A 459 -26.77 20.91 15.55
N ASN A 460 -26.99 21.65 16.63
CA ASN A 460 -27.54 23.01 16.57
C ASN A 460 -26.51 24.04 16.09
N ASP A 461 -25.25 23.83 16.45
CA ASP A 461 -24.12 24.69 16.08
C ASP A 461 -23.60 24.42 14.67
N ALA A 462 -24.12 23.36 14.02
CA ALA A 462 -23.72 22.91 12.69
C ALA A 462 -22.20 22.75 12.58
N VAL A 463 -21.58 22.14 13.61
CA VAL A 463 -20.11 22.10 13.74
C VAL A 463 -19.45 21.44 12.53
N ASN A 464 -20.03 20.35 12.06
CA ASN A 464 -19.66 19.61 10.86
C ASN A 464 -20.91 19.29 10.03
N VAL A 465 -20.72 18.76 8.82
CA VAL A 465 -21.78 18.10 8.07
C VAL A 465 -21.61 16.60 8.26
N TRP A 466 -22.32 16.01 9.22
CA TRP A 466 -22.35 14.54 9.37
C TRP A 466 -23.10 13.92 8.19
N ILE A 467 -22.44 13.00 7.48
CA ILE A 467 -22.97 12.37 6.27
C ILE A 467 -23.61 11.04 6.64
N ALA A 468 -22.80 10.08 7.10
CA ALA A 468 -23.25 8.72 7.30
C ALA A 468 -22.43 7.97 8.34
N SER A 469 -23.08 7.05 9.05
CA SER A 469 -22.42 5.93 9.70
C SER A 469 -22.18 4.88 8.64
N SER A 470 -20.91 4.52 8.44
CA SER A 470 -20.50 3.49 7.51
C SER A 470 -20.56 2.14 8.20
N PRO A 471 -21.26 1.13 7.63
CA PRO A 471 -21.21 -0.21 8.18
C PRO A 471 -19.81 -0.79 8.01
N LYS A 472 -19.42 -1.69 8.90
CA LYS A 472 -18.30 -2.59 8.63
C LYS A 472 -18.74 -3.59 7.57
N ILE A 473 -18.15 -3.52 6.38
CA ILE A 473 -18.42 -4.46 5.29
C ILE A 473 -17.27 -5.43 5.21
N ALA A 474 -17.40 -6.58 5.88
CA ALA A 474 -16.43 -7.65 5.78
C ALA A 474 -16.84 -8.63 4.68
N VAL A 475 -15.86 -9.12 3.93
CA VAL A 475 -16.08 -10.17 2.94
C VAL A 475 -15.10 -11.28 3.23
N TRP A 476 -15.61 -12.48 3.51
CA TRP A 476 -14.80 -13.64 3.86
C TRP A 476 -15.14 -14.83 2.97
N SER A 477 -14.16 -15.71 2.77
CA SER A 477 -14.44 -17.09 2.38
C SER A 477 -15.36 -17.72 3.42
N ARG A 478 -16.26 -18.60 2.98
CA ARG A 478 -17.13 -19.35 3.88
C ARG A 478 -16.39 -20.31 4.81
N ASP A 479 -15.13 -20.63 4.49
CA ASP A 479 -14.29 -21.46 5.34
C ASP A 479 -13.81 -20.69 6.59
N VAL A 480 -13.84 -19.35 6.57
CA VAL A 480 -13.40 -18.51 7.68
C VAL A 480 -14.54 -18.36 8.70
N SER A 481 -14.22 -18.54 9.97
CA SER A 481 -15.14 -18.35 11.09
C SER A 481 -14.44 -17.70 12.28
N GLY A 482 -15.19 -17.28 13.29
CA GLY A 482 -14.62 -16.70 14.52
C GLY A 482 -14.03 -15.30 14.37
N VAL A 483 -14.35 -14.61 13.26
CA VAL A 483 -14.03 -13.20 13.01
C VAL A 483 -15.20 -12.32 13.45
N TRP A 484 -14.91 -11.12 13.98
CA TRP A 484 -15.95 -10.20 14.43
C TRP A 484 -16.76 -9.64 13.26
N ALA A 485 -18.09 -9.70 13.40
CA ALA A 485 -19.02 -9.01 12.56
C ALA A 485 -18.94 -7.50 12.84
N ASP A 486 -19.04 -7.11 14.12
CA ASP A 486 -19.01 -5.71 14.52
C ASP A 486 -17.58 -5.19 14.71
N ALA A 487 -17.40 -3.86 14.70
CA ALA A 487 -16.14 -3.18 14.95
C ALA A 487 -16.36 -2.03 15.94
N PRO A 488 -16.53 -2.34 17.24
CA PRO A 488 -16.63 -1.33 18.31
C PRO A 488 -15.30 -0.61 18.57
N LEU A 489 -14.21 -1.12 17.98
CA LEU A 489 -12.88 -0.51 17.93
C LEU A 489 -12.33 -0.66 16.52
N GLN A 490 -11.30 0.13 16.21
CA GLN A 490 -10.47 0.07 15.00
C GLN A 490 -9.58 -1.19 14.94
N ALA A 491 -10.12 -2.37 15.27
CA ALA A 491 -9.33 -3.59 15.42
C ALA A 491 -9.97 -4.79 14.74
N ASN A 492 -9.10 -5.73 14.34
CA ASN A 492 -9.51 -7.04 13.85
C ASN A 492 -9.01 -8.11 14.83
N ASP A 493 -9.89 -8.53 15.75
CA ASP A 493 -9.57 -9.59 16.70
C ASP A 493 -9.62 -10.96 16.01
N PHE A 494 -8.44 -11.57 15.80
CA PHE A 494 -8.30 -12.92 15.24
C PHE A 494 -8.06 -14.00 16.30
N THR A 495 -8.23 -13.70 17.59
CA THR A 495 -7.98 -14.65 18.69
C THR A 495 -8.80 -15.94 18.54
N LYS A 496 -10.04 -15.83 18.06
CA LYS A 496 -10.97 -16.94 17.84
C LYS A 496 -11.11 -17.34 16.37
N ALA A 497 -10.41 -16.64 15.47
CA ALA A 497 -10.55 -16.89 14.05
C ALA A 497 -10.03 -18.29 13.70
N ASP A 498 -10.71 -18.94 12.76
CA ASP A 498 -10.36 -20.27 12.28
C ASP A 498 -10.69 -20.40 10.80
N ILE A 499 -10.04 -21.35 10.13
CA ILE A 499 -10.29 -21.69 8.74
C ILE A 499 -10.55 -23.19 8.59
N ALA A 500 -11.82 -23.53 8.40
CA ALA A 500 -12.27 -24.92 8.32
C ALA A 500 -11.63 -25.66 7.14
N ASN A 501 -11.41 -26.98 7.31
CA ASN A 501 -10.95 -27.90 6.26
C ASN A 501 -9.56 -27.63 5.64
N ARG A 502 -8.75 -26.73 6.20
CA ARG A 502 -7.31 -26.65 5.88
C ARG A 502 -6.52 -27.41 6.95
N ALA A 503 -5.69 -28.37 6.53
CA ALA A 503 -4.78 -29.09 7.43
C ALA A 503 -3.84 -28.09 8.18
N PRO A 504 -3.18 -28.45 9.29
CA PRO A 504 -2.18 -27.60 9.95
C PRO A 504 -0.86 -27.50 9.16
N VAL A 505 -0.06 -26.44 9.36
CA VAL A 505 1.18 -26.21 8.60
C VAL A 505 2.13 -27.38 8.90
N LEU A 506 2.39 -28.24 7.90
CA LEU A 506 3.59 -29.08 7.98
C LEU A 506 4.78 -28.14 7.98
N ALA A 507 5.59 -28.20 9.03
CA ALA A 507 6.84 -27.44 9.14
C ALA A 507 7.71 -27.72 7.91
N VAL A 508 7.58 -26.90 6.88
CA VAL A 508 8.55 -26.85 5.80
C VAL A 508 9.74 -26.20 6.45
N ASN A 509 10.75 -27.01 6.79
CA ASN A 509 12.06 -26.50 7.15
C ASN A 509 12.39 -25.44 6.11
N ALA A 510 12.42 -24.17 6.56
CA ALA A 510 12.79 -23.05 5.74
C ALA A 510 14.20 -23.33 5.26
N MET A 511 14.29 -23.95 4.08
CA MET A 511 15.55 -24.08 3.39
C MET A 511 15.90 -22.63 3.10
N LYS A 512 16.87 -22.10 3.86
CA LYS A 512 17.46 -20.79 3.60
C LYS A 512 17.54 -20.65 2.09
N PRO A 513 17.03 -19.57 1.47
CA PRO A 513 17.12 -19.45 0.04
C PRO A 513 18.61 -19.37 -0.32
N ALA A 514 19.20 -20.53 -0.59
CA ALA A 514 20.46 -20.68 -1.29
C ALA A 514 20.14 -20.51 -2.77
N PHE A 515 19.50 -19.38 -3.09
CA PHE A 515 19.32 -18.95 -4.45
C PHE A 515 19.51 -17.45 -4.50
N PRO A 516 20.68 -17.11 -5.03
CA PRO A 516 20.66 -16.47 -6.32
C PRO A 516 21.39 -17.36 -7.32
N VAL A 517 21.29 -18.68 -7.29
CA VAL A 517 22.13 -19.54 -8.15
C VAL A 517 21.78 -19.37 -9.63
N PHE A 518 20.52 -19.21 -10.05
CA PHE A 518 20.19 -18.97 -11.47
C PHE A 518 20.43 -17.53 -11.93
N ALA A 519 20.20 -16.53 -11.08
CA ALA A 519 20.55 -15.13 -11.38
C ALA A 519 22.08 -14.96 -11.40
N ILE A 520 22.80 -15.56 -10.44
CA ILE A 520 24.27 -15.67 -10.44
C ILE A 520 24.73 -16.52 -11.60
N TRP A 521 24.07 -17.59 -12.04
CA TRP A 521 24.50 -18.35 -13.22
C TRP A 521 24.21 -17.60 -14.52
N LEU A 522 23.13 -16.82 -14.62
CA LEU A 522 22.86 -15.99 -15.78
C LEU A 522 23.83 -14.80 -15.83
N ILE A 523 24.08 -14.16 -14.67
CA ILE A 523 25.08 -13.10 -14.47
C ILE A 523 26.50 -13.67 -14.64
N ALA A 524 26.81 -14.86 -14.17
CA ALA A 524 28.12 -15.51 -14.31
C ALA A 524 28.30 -16.13 -15.70
N ALA A 525 27.24 -16.51 -16.40
CA ALA A 525 27.30 -16.92 -17.81
C ALA A 525 27.45 -15.70 -18.72
N THR A 526 26.82 -14.57 -18.40
CA THR A 526 27.03 -13.30 -19.11
C THR A 526 28.39 -12.69 -18.77
N ILE A 527 28.82 -12.69 -17.51
CA ILE A 527 30.18 -12.33 -17.07
C ILE A 527 31.20 -13.32 -17.62
N GLY A 528 30.90 -14.61 -17.71
CA GLY A 528 31.78 -15.63 -18.27
C GLY A 528 31.93 -15.51 -19.78
N ALA A 529 30.83 -15.27 -20.50
CA ALA A 529 30.86 -14.93 -21.93
C ALA A 529 31.57 -13.59 -22.17
N ALA A 530 31.33 -12.60 -21.29
CA ALA A 530 32.02 -11.33 -21.29
C ALA A 530 33.50 -11.54 -20.97
N ALA A 531 33.90 -12.39 -20.02
CA ALA A 531 35.29 -12.66 -19.63
C ALA A 531 36.07 -13.35 -20.74
N VAL A 532 35.45 -14.33 -21.40
CA VAL A 532 36.00 -14.94 -22.62
C VAL A 532 36.11 -13.91 -23.76
N TYR A 533 35.21 -12.93 -23.83
CA TYR A 533 35.32 -11.80 -24.75
C TYR A 533 36.38 -10.76 -24.33
N PHE A 534 36.49 -10.44 -23.03
CA PHE A 534 37.46 -9.54 -22.41
C PHE A 534 38.88 -10.04 -22.65
N SER A 535 39.09 -11.36 -22.63
CA SER A 535 40.38 -11.97 -22.99
C SER A 535 40.77 -11.79 -24.47
N ARG A 536 39.85 -11.34 -25.33
CA ARG A 536 40.03 -11.19 -26.79
C ARG A 536 39.75 -9.77 -27.31
N ALA A 537 39.31 -8.85 -26.47
CA ALA A 537 39.00 -7.46 -26.83
C ALA A 537 40.18 -6.54 -26.52
N SER A 538 40.39 -5.48 -27.30
CA SER A 538 41.46 -4.53 -27.02
C SER A 538 41.13 -3.70 -25.76
N PRO A 539 42.10 -3.43 -24.88
CA PRO A 539 41.90 -2.58 -23.70
C PRO A 539 41.32 -1.20 -24.04
N ALA A 540 41.73 -0.63 -25.17
CA ALA A 540 41.24 0.66 -25.68
C ALA A 540 39.73 0.67 -25.98
N PHE A 541 39.22 -0.41 -26.59
CA PHE A 541 37.78 -0.53 -26.88
C PHE A 541 36.94 -0.65 -25.59
N LEU A 542 37.44 -1.39 -24.60
CA LEU A 542 36.76 -1.56 -23.32
C LEU A 542 36.76 -0.25 -22.52
N LEU A 543 37.90 0.44 -22.47
CA LEU A 543 38.02 1.74 -21.83
C LEU A 543 37.09 2.77 -22.50
N SER A 544 36.99 2.78 -23.84
CA SER A 544 36.09 3.71 -24.53
C SER A 544 34.62 3.46 -24.21
N ARG A 545 34.22 2.19 -24.04
CA ARG A 545 32.83 1.83 -23.69
C ARG A 545 32.52 2.12 -22.22
N LEU A 546 33.46 1.86 -21.32
CA LEU A 546 33.34 2.22 -19.90
C LEU A 546 33.28 3.74 -19.71
N ALA A 547 34.11 4.50 -20.43
CA ALA A 547 34.08 5.96 -20.42
C ALA A 547 32.74 6.50 -20.95
N GLY A 548 32.24 5.92 -22.05
CA GLY A 548 30.90 6.25 -22.57
C GLY A 548 29.79 5.95 -21.56
N MET A 549 29.84 4.80 -20.89
CA MET A 549 28.90 4.43 -19.83
C MET A 549 28.93 5.43 -18.67
N ALA A 550 30.13 5.77 -18.18
CA ALA A 550 30.31 6.72 -17.08
C ALA A 550 29.81 8.12 -17.45
N ALA A 551 30.09 8.58 -18.69
CA ALA A 551 29.61 9.86 -19.19
C ALA A 551 28.08 9.90 -19.28
N THR A 552 27.44 8.83 -19.78
CA THR A 552 25.97 8.73 -19.85
C THR A 552 25.34 8.71 -18.45
N LEU A 553 25.95 7.99 -17.50
CA LEU A 553 25.48 7.99 -16.11
C LEU A 553 25.60 9.36 -15.45
N ALA A 554 26.73 10.06 -15.65
CA ALA A 554 26.92 11.41 -15.15
C ALA A 554 25.87 12.37 -15.74
N ALA A 555 25.67 12.34 -17.06
CA ALA A 555 24.65 13.15 -17.73
C ALA A 555 23.24 12.84 -17.21
N ALA A 556 22.89 11.55 -17.11
CA ALA A 556 21.59 11.13 -16.61
C ALA A 556 21.36 11.54 -15.15
N SER A 557 22.38 11.42 -14.30
CA SER A 557 22.29 11.86 -12.90
C SER A 557 22.04 13.38 -12.79
N GLY A 558 22.68 14.18 -13.65
CA GLY A 558 22.44 15.62 -13.73
C GLY A 558 21.01 15.94 -14.17
N VAL A 559 20.50 15.23 -15.18
CA VAL A 559 19.11 15.39 -15.65
C VAL A 559 18.11 14.99 -14.57
N ILE A 560 18.29 13.84 -13.92
CA ILE A 560 17.42 13.36 -12.83
C ILE A 560 17.40 14.39 -11.70
N PHE A 561 18.57 14.87 -11.29
CA PHE A 561 18.69 15.88 -10.26
C PHE A 561 17.94 17.17 -10.64
N LEU A 562 18.19 17.71 -11.84
CA LEU A 562 17.53 18.93 -12.31
C LEU A 562 16.01 18.79 -12.42
N LEU A 563 15.51 17.66 -12.92
CA LEU A 563 14.06 17.42 -13.04
C LEU A 563 13.38 17.41 -11.67
N ILE A 564 14.04 16.87 -10.65
CA ILE A 564 13.52 16.81 -9.29
C ILE A 564 13.62 18.17 -8.60
N GLU A 565 14.65 18.96 -8.90
CA GLU A 565 14.79 20.33 -8.41
C GLU A 565 13.76 21.31 -8.99
N VAL A 566 13.37 21.11 -10.26
CA VAL A 566 12.36 21.92 -10.94
C VAL A 566 10.94 21.48 -10.58
N ALA A 567 10.77 20.32 -9.95
CA ALA A 567 9.46 19.82 -9.55
C ALA A 567 8.76 20.84 -8.62
N PRO A 568 7.53 21.26 -8.93
CA PRO A 568 6.87 22.33 -8.20
C PRO A 568 6.57 21.97 -6.75
N GLY A 569 6.94 22.88 -5.84
CA GLY A 569 6.66 22.80 -4.40
C GLY A 569 7.90 22.42 -3.59
N ASP A 570 8.13 23.17 -2.52
CA ASP A 570 9.22 22.95 -1.57
C ASP A 570 8.96 21.69 -0.74
N PRO A 571 9.84 20.68 -0.75
CA PRO A 571 9.64 19.43 -0.01
C PRO A 571 9.46 19.66 1.49
N ALA A 572 10.19 20.60 2.08
CA ALA A 572 10.05 20.91 3.51
C ALA A 572 8.72 21.62 3.80
N ALA A 573 8.33 22.60 2.99
CA ALA A 573 7.00 23.22 3.12
C ALA A 573 5.86 22.24 2.84
N PHE A 574 6.09 21.26 1.97
CA PHE A 574 5.12 20.22 1.68
C PHE A 574 4.98 19.23 2.85
N MET A 575 6.09 18.87 3.49
CA MET A 575 6.12 18.02 4.68
C MET A 575 5.56 18.70 5.93
N MET A 576 5.66 20.04 6.01
CA MET A 576 5.15 20.83 7.14
C MET A 576 3.73 21.38 6.90
N GLY A 577 3.27 21.40 5.65
CA GLY A 577 1.97 21.95 5.28
C GLY A 577 1.97 23.45 4.95
N LEU A 578 0.89 23.89 4.28
CA LEU A 578 0.79 25.23 3.67
C LEU A 578 0.72 26.39 4.66
N ASN A 579 0.35 26.15 5.93
CA ASN A 579 0.35 27.17 6.97
C ASN A 579 1.46 26.98 8.00
N ALA A 580 2.47 26.15 7.71
CA ALA A 580 3.57 25.96 8.64
C ALA A 580 4.34 27.26 8.85
N ASP A 581 4.73 27.48 10.11
CA ASP A 581 5.58 28.59 10.50
C ASP A 581 6.85 28.59 9.64
N PRO A 582 7.16 29.69 8.92
CA PRO A 582 8.35 29.80 8.08
C PRO A 582 9.65 29.42 8.80
N ALA A 583 9.76 29.64 10.11
CA ALA A 583 10.94 29.25 10.88
C ALA A 583 11.08 27.72 11.02
N SER A 584 9.96 27.01 11.18
CA SER A 584 9.94 25.54 11.25
C SER A 584 10.27 24.91 9.89
N ILE A 585 9.76 25.49 8.79
CA ILE A 585 10.14 25.09 7.42
C ILE A 585 11.64 25.31 7.21
N ALA A 586 12.19 26.45 7.65
CA ALA A 586 13.61 26.74 7.53
C ALA A 586 14.48 25.76 8.34
N ALA A 587 14.05 25.39 9.55
CA ALA A 587 14.74 24.39 10.37
C ALA A 587 14.75 23.01 9.69
N LEU A 588 13.59 22.55 9.19
CA LEU A 588 13.51 21.28 8.47
C LEU A 588 14.34 21.31 7.18
N LYS A 589 14.40 22.45 6.47
CA LYS A 589 15.29 22.61 5.32
C LYS A 589 16.75 22.43 5.68
N ALA A 590 17.19 23.03 6.79
CA ALA A 590 18.56 22.88 7.26
C ALA A 590 18.88 21.43 7.65
N GLU A 591 17.94 20.75 8.33
CA GLU A 591 18.07 19.34 8.70
C GLU A 591 18.17 18.42 7.46
N LEU A 592 17.31 18.67 6.45
CA LEU A 592 17.31 17.90 5.20
C LEU A 592 18.40 18.34 4.20
N GLY A 593 19.20 19.35 4.55
CA GLY A 593 20.19 19.96 3.66
C GLY A 593 19.60 20.60 2.40
N LEU A 594 18.31 20.96 2.43
CA LEU A 594 17.58 21.61 1.34
C LEU A 594 17.88 23.11 1.22
N ASP A 595 18.53 23.70 2.22
CA ASP A 595 19.03 25.08 2.21
C ASP A 595 20.37 25.23 1.48
N GLN A 596 21.08 24.13 1.25
CA GLN A 596 22.38 24.13 0.60
C GLN A 596 22.28 24.45 -0.91
N PRO A 597 23.33 25.05 -1.51
CA PRO A 597 23.38 25.27 -2.95
C PRO A 597 23.21 23.97 -3.74
N ALA A 598 22.47 24.03 -4.85
CA ALA A 598 22.12 22.85 -5.66
C ALA A 598 23.34 21.99 -6.07
N LEU A 599 24.48 22.62 -6.38
CA LEU A 599 25.72 21.90 -6.70
C LEU A 599 26.24 21.06 -5.52
N VAL A 600 26.17 21.59 -4.30
CA VAL A 600 26.60 20.87 -3.09
C VAL A 600 25.68 19.67 -2.86
N ARG A 601 24.36 19.86 -2.98
CA ARG A 601 23.39 18.76 -2.86
C ARG A 601 23.58 17.69 -3.92
N TYR A 602 23.90 18.08 -5.15
CA TYR A 602 24.19 17.14 -6.24
C TYR A 602 25.43 16.28 -5.94
N PHE A 603 26.56 16.91 -5.58
CA PHE A 603 27.79 16.16 -5.27
C PHE A 603 27.68 15.33 -3.99
N THR A 604 26.92 15.81 -2.99
CA THR A 604 26.63 15.03 -1.78
C THR A 604 25.80 13.79 -2.11
N TRP A 605 24.75 13.94 -2.93
CA TRP A 605 23.92 12.82 -3.36
C TRP A 605 24.70 11.79 -4.18
N ILE A 606 25.50 12.24 -5.16
CA ILE A 606 26.32 11.33 -5.98
C ILE A 606 27.44 10.68 -5.18
N GLY A 607 28.07 11.43 -4.26
CA GLY A 607 29.06 10.89 -3.34
C GLY A 607 28.48 9.79 -2.45
N GLY A 608 27.29 10.04 -1.89
CA GLY A 608 26.50 9.05 -1.15
C GLY A 608 26.24 7.79 -1.98
N LEU A 609 25.66 7.96 -3.18
CA LEU A 609 25.39 6.83 -4.09
C LEU A 609 26.63 6.01 -4.42
N ALA A 610 27.77 6.67 -4.65
CA ALA A 610 29.04 5.98 -4.94
C ALA A 610 29.57 5.18 -3.73
N SER A 611 29.21 5.58 -2.51
CA SER A 611 29.54 4.87 -1.26
C SER A 611 28.47 3.84 -0.83
N GLY A 612 27.35 3.74 -1.56
CA GLY A 612 26.23 2.86 -1.22
C GLY A 612 25.20 3.47 -0.27
N ASP A 613 25.32 4.76 0.07
CA ASP A 613 24.33 5.52 0.83
C ASP A 613 23.32 6.19 -0.13
N PHE A 614 22.10 5.67 -0.12
CA PHE A 614 20.99 6.19 -0.93
C PHE A 614 20.14 7.22 -0.16
N GLY A 615 20.54 7.56 1.06
CA GLY A 615 19.81 8.39 2.02
C GLY A 615 18.74 7.62 2.78
N VAL A 616 17.90 8.38 3.51
CA VAL A 616 16.80 7.87 4.33
C VAL A 616 15.47 8.33 3.75
N SER A 617 14.51 7.42 3.63
CA SER A 617 13.14 7.74 3.21
C SER A 617 12.44 8.58 4.27
N TYR A 618 11.81 9.68 3.85
CA TYR A 618 11.03 10.54 4.74
C TYR A 618 9.71 9.89 5.14
N THR A 619 9.11 9.10 4.23
CA THR A 619 7.85 8.42 4.51
C THR A 619 8.06 7.19 5.38
N TYR A 620 9.00 6.32 5.00
CA TYR A 620 9.20 5.03 5.67
C TYR A 620 10.17 5.09 6.84
N ARG A 621 10.92 6.19 7.00
CA ARG A 621 11.93 6.40 8.06
C ARG A 621 12.99 5.29 8.14
N VAL A 622 13.34 4.72 6.99
CA VAL A 622 14.36 3.66 6.84
C VAL A 622 15.33 4.01 5.71
N PRO A 623 16.54 3.42 5.69
CA PRO A 623 17.48 3.58 4.60
C PRO A 623 16.85 3.21 3.25
N VAL A 624 17.03 4.08 2.24
CA VAL A 624 16.51 3.85 0.89
C VAL A 624 17.15 2.61 0.25
N ALA A 625 18.39 2.29 0.62
CA ALA A 625 19.10 1.10 0.16
C ALA A 625 18.32 -0.20 0.48
N ASP A 626 17.74 -0.30 1.69
CA ASP A 626 16.99 -1.47 2.13
C ASP A 626 15.68 -1.61 1.34
N LEU A 627 14.99 -0.48 1.12
CA LEU A 627 13.77 -0.43 0.32
C LEU A 627 14.03 -0.88 -1.13
N ILE A 628 15.13 -0.42 -1.73
CA ILE A 628 15.55 -0.80 -3.08
C ILE A 628 15.93 -2.28 -3.12
N ALA A 629 16.77 -2.75 -2.18
CA ALA A 629 17.27 -4.12 -2.16
C ALA A 629 16.13 -5.13 -2.10
N GLU A 630 15.14 -4.92 -1.22
CA GLU A 630 14.00 -5.84 -1.06
C GLU A 630 13.17 -5.96 -2.37
N ARG A 631 12.95 -4.85 -3.06
CA ARG A 631 12.08 -4.76 -4.25
C ARG A 631 12.79 -5.08 -5.55
N PHE A 632 14.11 -4.87 -5.59
CA PHE A 632 14.95 -5.24 -6.72
C PHE A 632 14.84 -6.73 -7.06
N TRP A 633 14.68 -7.58 -6.03
CA TRP A 633 14.48 -9.02 -6.16
C TRP A 633 13.12 -9.43 -6.75
N VAL A 634 12.23 -8.48 -7.05
CA VAL A 634 10.97 -8.70 -7.76
C VAL A 634 11.06 -8.14 -9.18
N SER A 635 11.45 -6.87 -9.32
CA SER A 635 11.45 -6.17 -10.62
C SER A 635 12.50 -6.70 -11.60
N LEU A 636 13.72 -7.01 -11.14
CA LEU A 636 14.77 -7.48 -12.04
C LEU A 636 14.42 -8.88 -12.60
N PRO A 637 14.05 -9.89 -11.78
CA PRO A 637 13.61 -11.18 -12.31
C PRO A 637 12.40 -11.08 -13.23
N LEU A 638 11.44 -10.20 -12.91
CA LEU A 638 10.28 -9.92 -13.78
C LEU A 638 10.72 -9.41 -15.16
N ALA A 639 11.57 -8.38 -15.20
CA ALA A 639 12.06 -7.80 -16.45
C ALA A 639 12.89 -8.79 -17.26
N LEU A 640 13.75 -9.58 -16.61
CA LEU A 640 14.54 -10.64 -17.25
C LEU A 640 13.64 -11.75 -17.82
N LEU A 641 12.64 -12.20 -17.07
CA LEU A 641 11.69 -13.21 -17.54
C LEU A 641 10.90 -12.70 -18.75
N ALA A 642 10.39 -11.47 -18.67
CA ALA A 642 9.69 -10.82 -19.78
C ALA A 642 10.58 -10.69 -21.02
N PHE A 643 11.85 -10.27 -20.84
CA PHE A 643 12.83 -10.14 -21.91
C PHE A 643 13.15 -11.49 -22.58
N LEU A 644 13.34 -12.55 -21.79
CA LEU A 644 13.60 -13.90 -22.32
C LEU A 644 12.40 -14.42 -23.12
N ILE A 645 11.18 -14.26 -22.60
CA ILE A 645 9.95 -14.67 -23.28
C ILE A 645 9.77 -13.86 -24.58
N SER A 646 9.92 -12.54 -24.52
CA SER A 646 9.73 -11.67 -25.69
C SER A 646 10.75 -11.97 -26.78
N THR A 647 12.00 -12.22 -26.40
CA THR A 647 13.09 -12.57 -27.32
C THR A 647 12.84 -13.93 -27.97
N ALA A 648 12.48 -14.93 -27.17
CA ALA A 648 12.22 -16.29 -27.65
C ALA A 648 11.05 -16.31 -28.65
N ILE A 649 9.93 -15.65 -28.31
CA ILE A 649 8.75 -15.57 -29.18
C ILE A 649 9.06 -14.73 -30.43
N GLY A 650 9.63 -13.54 -30.25
CA GLY A 650 9.85 -12.58 -31.33
C GLY A 650 10.82 -13.09 -32.40
N ILE A 651 11.95 -13.67 -31.99
CA ILE A 651 12.92 -14.25 -32.95
C ILE A 651 12.29 -15.45 -33.68
N ALA A 652 11.64 -16.36 -32.95
CA ALA A 652 11.05 -17.55 -33.55
C ALA A 652 9.92 -17.21 -34.54
N ALA A 653 9.00 -16.32 -34.14
CA ALA A 653 7.91 -15.87 -34.98
C ALA A 653 8.42 -15.07 -36.19
N GLY A 654 9.42 -14.20 -36.02
CA GLY A 654 9.99 -13.40 -37.11
C GLY A 654 10.71 -14.24 -38.16
N VAL A 655 11.53 -15.21 -37.74
CA VAL A 655 12.18 -16.18 -38.65
C VAL A 655 11.14 -16.99 -39.40
N MET A 656 10.07 -17.43 -38.71
CA MET A 656 8.99 -18.20 -39.33
C MET A 656 8.20 -17.35 -40.34
N ALA A 657 7.89 -16.10 -40.01
CA ALA A 657 7.19 -15.18 -40.90
C ALA A 657 8.00 -14.84 -42.15
N ALA A 658 9.33 -14.75 -42.04
CA ALA A 658 10.24 -14.62 -43.17
C ALA A 658 10.29 -15.90 -44.03
N ALA A 659 10.39 -17.08 -43.39
CA ALA A 659 10.40 -18.37 -44.10
C ALA A 659 9.07 -18.65 -44.84
N LEU A 660 7.95 -18.14 -44.31
CA LEU A 660 6.62 -18.26 -44.90
C LEU A 660 6.22 -17.02 -45.73
N ARG A 661 7.17 -16.20 -46.20
CA ARG A 661 6.89 -15.04 -47.07
C ARG A 661 6.01 -15.46 -48.25
N GLY A 662 4.93 -14.71 -48.48
CA GLY A 662 3.96 -14.96 -49.56
C GLY A 662 2.89 -16.03 -49.26
N ARG A 663 3.00 -16.76 -48.13
CA ARG A 663 2.02 -17.77 -47.72
C ARG A 663 1.02 -17.23 -46.69
N PRO A 664 -0.20 -17.79 -46.60
CA PRO A 664 -1.21 -17.36 -45.62
C PRO A 664 -0.70 -17.46 -44.17
N GLY A 665 0.06 -18.50 -43.82
CA GLY A 665 0.66 -18.62 -42.48
C GLY A 665 1.63 -17.48 -42.13
N GLY A 666 2.41 -17.00 -43.11
CA GLY A 666 3.28 -15.82 -42.91
C GLY A 666 2.50 -14.52 -42.73
N ARG A 667 1.36 -14.37 -43.44
CA ARG A 667 0.45 -13.23 -43.26
C ARG A 667 -0.20 -13.26 -41.87
N ALA A 668 -0.68 -14.43 -41.44
CA ALA A 668 -1.31 -14.59 -40.13
C ALA A 668 -0.39 -14.19 -38.96
N ILE A 669 0.89 -14.59 -39.00
CA ILE A 669 1.87 -14.21 -37.96
C ILE A 669 2.02 -12.68 -37.87
N ILE A 670 2.10 -12.01 -39.02
CA ILE A 670 2.29 -10.55 -39.05
C ILE A 670 1.02 -9.80 -38.68
N THR A 671 -0.15 -10.28 -39.09
CA THR A 671 -1.43 -9.74 -38.61
C THR A 671 -1.56 -9.89 -37.09
N ALA A 672 -1.20 -11.05 -36.53
CA ALA A 672 -1.22 -11.27 -35.09
C ALA A 672 -0.19 -10.38 -34.37
N ALA A 673 1.01 -10.21 -34.92
CA ALA A 673 2.00 -9.27 -34.37
C ALA A 673 1.46 -7.83 -34.41
N GLN A 674 0.84 -7.39 -35.50
CA GLN A 674 0.26 -6.05 -35.59
C GLN A 674 -0.83 -5.82 -34.54
N ALA A 675 -1.69 -6.83 -34.31
CA ALA A 675 -2.67 -6.78 -33.23
C ALA A 675 -1.98 -6.70 -31.86
N GLY A 676 -0.92 -7.48 -31.61
CA GLY A 676 -0.15 -7.45 -30.37
C GLY A 676 0.52 -6.10 -30.08
N VAL A 677 0.95 -5.36 -31.11
CA VAL A 677 1.49 -3.99 -30.95
C VAL A 677 0.38 -2.99 -30.57
N ALA A 678 -0.86 -3.21 -31.02
CA ALA A 678 -1.98 -2.31 -30.75
C ALA A 678 -2.56 -2.45 -29.33
N VAL A 679 -2.22 -3.53 -28.61
CA VAL A 679 -2.76 -3.81 -27.27
C VAL A 679 -1.90 -3.13 -26.19
N PRO A 680 -2.48 -2.27 -25.33
CA PRO A 680 -1.76 -1.73 -24.18
C PRO A 680 -1.38 -2.80 -23.16
N ASN A 681 -0.17 -2.72 -22.59
CA ASN A 681 0.34 -3.69 -21.61
C ASN A 681 -0.60 -3.87 -20.40
N PHE A 682 -1.14 -2.78 -19.85
CA PHE A 682 -2.01 -2.81 -18.68
C PHE A 682 -3.34 -3.50 -18.97
N TRP A 683 -3.91 -3.27 -20.16
CA TRP A 683 -5.17 -3.89 -20.56
C TRP A 683 -4.97 -5.40 -20.75
N LEU A 684 -3.87 -5.80 -21.37
CA LEU A 684 -3.49 -7.21 -21.46
C LEU A 684 -3.29 -7.82 -20.07
N ALA A 685 -2.63 -7.13 -19.14
CA ALA A 685 -2.46 -7.58 -17.77
C ALA A 685 -3.82 -7.86 -17.09
N ILE A 686 -4.77 -6.92 -17.17
CA ILE A 686 -6.12 -7.09 -16.61
C ILE A 686 -6.84 -8.29 -17.25
N LEU A 687 -6.77 -8.46 -18.57
CA LEU A 687 -7.37 -9.62 -19.22
C LEU A 687 -6.74 -10.94 -18.78
N LEU A 688 -5.41 -10.97 -18.61
CA LEU A 688 -4.71 -12.16 -18.13
C LEU A 688 -5.15 -12.49 -16.70
N VAL A 689 -5.31 -11.50 -15.83
CA VAL A 689 -5.86 -11.69 -14.48
C VAL A 689 -7.28 -12.26 -14.55
N LEU A 690 -8.17 -11.64 -15.33
CA LEU A 690 -9.57 -12.08 -15.44
C LEU A 690 -9.70 -13.52 -15.95
N VAL A 691 -8.91 -13.89 -16.96
CA VAL A 691 -8.98 -15.23 -17.55
C VAL A 691 -8.25 -16.25 -16.67
N PHE A 692 -6.99 -16.01 -16.34
CA PHE A 692 -6.13 -17.03 -15.75
C PHE A 692 -6.13 -17.06 -14.23
N ALA A 693 -6.37 -15.93 -13.56
CA ALA A 693 -6.42 -15.85 -12.11
C ALA A 693 -7.87 -15.96 -11.58
N VAL A 694 -8.79 -15.16 -12.12
CA VAL A 694 -10.19 -15.14 -11.65
C VAL A 694 -11.00 -16.29 -12.24
N GLY A 695 -11.00 -16.44 -13.57
CA GLY A 695 -11.81 -17.43 -14.28
C GLY A 695 -11.29 -18.87 -14.12
N LEU A 696 -10.01 -19.09 -14.46
CA LEU A 696 -9.40 -20.42 -14.46
C LEU A 696 -8.69 -20.78 -13.13
N ARG A 697 -8.33 -19.78 -12.31
CA ARG A 697 -7.59 -19.95 -11.05
C ARG A 697 -6.29 -20.75 -11.17
N TRP A 698 -5.61 -20.62 -12.30
CA TRP A 698 -4.32 -21.26 -12.53
C TRP A 698 -3.19 -20.49 -11.85
N PHE A 699 -3.36 -19.18 -11.73
CA PHE A 699 -2.38 -18.25 -11.16
C PHE A 699 -3.04 -17.37 -10.12
N SER A 700 -2.20 -16.71 -9.32
CA SER A 700 -2.61 -15.63 -8.44
C SER A 700 -2.97 -14.38 -9.25
N ALA A 701 -3.89 -13.55 -8.75
CA ALA A 701 -4.22 -12.27 -9.35
C ALA A 701 -3.08 -11.24 -9.19
N GLY A 702 -2.13 -11.50 -8.28
CA GLY A 702 -0.94 -10.68 -8.12
C GLY A 702 -0.13 -11.02 -6.88
N GLY A 703 0.62 -10.04 -6.37
CA GLY A 703 1.43 -10.21 -5.18
C GLY A 703 2.66 -11.09 -5.41
N PHE A 704 3.51 -11.12 -4.39
CA PHE A 704 4.74 -11.90 -4.46
C PHE A 704 4.95 -12.63 -3.13
N PRO A 705 4.89 -13.99 -3.12
CA PRO A 705 5.01 -14.76 -1.88
C PRO A 705 6.41 -14.67 -1.26
N GLY A 706 7.39 -14.14 -1.99
CA GLY A 706 8.79 -14.12 -1.60
C GLY A 706 9.52 -15.36 -2.08
N TRP A 707 10.83 -15.24 -2.22
CA TRP A 707 11.69 -16.37 -2.62
C TRP A 707 11.82 -17.44 -1.53
N ASP A 708 11.55 -17.07 -0.28
CA ASP A 708 11.48 -17.98 0.87
C ASP A 708 10.40 -19.04 0.71
N ALA A 709 9.33 -18.75 -0.04
CA ALA A 709 8.25 -19.68 -0.36
C ALA A 709 8.60 -20.67 -1.50
N GLY A 710 9.84 -20.62 -1.99
CA GLY A 710 10.36 -21.47 -3.07
C GLY A 710 10.44 -20.76 -4.42
N VAL A 711 11.47 -21.12 -5.21
CA VAL A 711 11.75 -20.52 -6.52
C VAL A 711 10.59 -20.69 -7.49
N LEU A 712 9.93 -21.85 -7.49
CA LEU A 712 8.81 -22.11 -8.39
C LEU A 712 7.60 -21.25 -8.07
N SER A 713 7.30 -21.04 -6.78
CA SER A 713 6.23 -20.15 -6.31
C SER A 713 6.48 -18.71 -6.76
N GLY A 714 7.73 -18.23 -6.61
CA GLY A 714 8.15 -16.93 -7.12
C GLY A 714 8.02 -16.81 -8.64
N LEU A 715 8.48 -17.81 -9.41
CA LEU A 715 8.35 -17.81 -10.87
C LEU A 715 6.89 -17.84 -11.33
N LYS A 716 6.04 -18.61 -10.64
CA LYS A 716 4.59 -18.68 -10.92
C LYS A 716 3.92 -17.33 -10.70
N ALA A 717 4.24 -16.63 -9.61
CA ALA A 717 3.73 -15.29 -9.32
C ALA A 717 4.15 -14.25 -10.39
N LEU A 718 5.38 -14.37 -10.92
CA LEU A 718 5.90 -13.44 -11.94
C LEU A 718 5.49 -13.78 -13.38
N PHE A 719 4.89 -14.96 -13.63
CA PHE A 719 4.66 -15.45 -14.99
C PHE A 719 3.64 -14.64 -15.78
N LEU A 720 2.43 -14.42 -15.25
CA LEU A 720 1.42 -13.58 -15.92
C LEU A 720 1.89 -12.12 -16.11
N PRO A 721 2.48 -11.46 -15.09
CA PRO A 721 3.11 -10.16 -15.27
C PRO A 721 4.16 -10.15 -16.39
N ALA A 722 5.01 -11.17 -16.45
CA ALA A 722 6.05 -11.28 -17.49
C ALA A 722 5.45 -11.46 -18.89
N ILE A 723 4.36 -12.23 -19.03
CA ILE A 723 3.65 -12.40 -20.31
C ILE A 723 3.01 -11.08 -20.76
N ALA A 724 2.40 -10.34 -19.83
CA ALA A 724 1.81 -9.03 -20.12
C ALA A 724 2.85 -8.04 -20.68
N LEU A 725 4.05 -8.05 -20.11
CA LEU A 725 5.18 -7.24 -20.60
C LEU A 725 5.79 -7.79 -21.90
N ALA A 726 5.86 -9.11 -22.04
CA ALA A 726 6.60 -9.76 -23.11
C ALA A 726 5.88 -9.73 -24.46
N LEU A 727 4.56 -9.93 -24.50
CA LEU A 727 3.83 -10.16 -25.76
C LEU A 727 3.86 -8.97 -26.73
N PRO A 728 3.57 -7.72 -26.32
CA PRO A 728 3.67 -6.56 -27.22
C PRO A 728 5.11 -6.37 -27.71
N GLN A 729 6.08 -6.61 -26.85
CA GLN A 729 7.50 -6.50 -27.18
C GLN A 729 7.97 -7.62 -28.13
N ALA A 730 7.43 -8.83 -27.99
CA ALA A 730 7.65 -9.94 -28.93
C ALA A 730 7.09 -9.63 -30.31
N ALA A 731 5.97 -8.92 -30.39
CA ALA A 731 5.35 -8.53 -31.64
C ALA A 731 6.21 -7.50 -32.41
N ILE A 732 6.75 -6.50 -31.71
CA ILE A 732 7.72 -5.54 -32.28
C ILE A 732 8.96 -6.29 -32.80
N LEU A 733 9.52 -7.18 -31.97
CA LEU A 733 10.70 -7.96 -32.33
C LEU A 733 10.44 -8.91 -33.52
N THR A 734 9.24 -9.48 -33.62
CA THR A 734 8.80 -10.32 -34.75
C THR A 734 8.87 -9.56 -36.07
N GLN A 735 8.38 -8.32 -36.08
CA GLN A 735 8.37 -7.48 -37.28
C GLN A 735 9.78 -7.15 -37.74
N ILE A 736 10.65 -6.74 -36.82
CA ILE A 736 12.03 -6.35 -37.12
C ILE A 736 12.84 -7.57 -37.55
N MET A 737 12.71 -8.69 -36.83
CA MET A 737 13.38 -9.93 -37.17
C MET A 737 12.99 -10.40 -38.57
N ARG A 738 11.70 -10.31 -38.93
CA ARG A 738 11.24 -10.63 -40.28
C ARG A 738 11.86 -9.71 -41.32
N THR A 739 11.78 -8.39 -41.14
CA THR A 739 12.32 -7.42 -42.10
C THR A 739 13.82 -7.65 -42.31
N SER A 740 14.58 -7.76 -41.22
CA SER A 740 16.03 -8.04 -41.26
C SER A 740 16.36 -9.35 -41.98
N MET A 741 15.56 -10.40 -41.78
CA MET A 741 15.73 -11.67 -42.49
C MET A 741 15.49 -11.55 -43.99
N LEU A 742 14.49 -10.77 -44.40
CA LEU A 742 14.18 -10.56 -45.81
C LEU A 742 15.27 -9.76 -46.50
N ASP A 743 15.73 -8.66 -45.88
CA ASP A 743 16.83 -7.85 -46.39
C ASP A 743 18.10 -8.67 -46.53
N VAL A 744 18.41 -9.49 -45.52
CA VAL A 744 19.57 -10.38 -45.56
C VAL A 744 19.44 -11.42 -46.68
N MET A 745 18.26 -12.01 -46.85
CA MET A 745 17.99 -13.03 -47.86
C MET A 745 18.16 -12.54 -49.30
N ASP A 746 18.06 -11.24 -49.53
CA ASP A 746 18.17 -10.61 -50.86
C ASP A 746 19.64 -10.29 -51.25
N ASN A 747 20.62 -10.55 -50.36
CA ASN A 747 22.04 -10.36 -50.66
C ASN A 747 22.65 -11.44 -51.59
N ASP A 748 23.66 -11.06 -52.37
CA ASP A 748 24.31 -11.96 -53.36
C ASP A 748 24.98 -13.19 -52.75
N TYR A 749 25.59 -13.08 -51.56
CA TYR A 749 26.21 -14.23 -50.90
C TYR A 749 25.19 -15.32 -50.51
N ILE A 750 23.91 -14.96 -50.33
CA ILE A 750 22.82 -15.92 -50.11
C ILE A 750 22.49 -16.66 -51.41
N ARG A 751 22.51 -15.98 -52.56
CA ARG A 751 22.36 -16.62 -53.89
C ARG A 751 23.50 -17.60 -54.14
N THR A 752 24.74 -17.22 -53.84
CA THR A 752 25.91 -18.11 -53.95
C THR A 752 25.79 -19.34 -53.05
N ALA A 753 25.31 -19.18 -51.81
CA ALA A 753 25.10 -20.31 -50.90
C ALA A 753 24.05 -21.30 -51.44
N ARG A 754 22.97 -20.80 -52.06
CA ARG A 754 21.97 -21.66 -52.72
C ARG A 754 22.56 -22.37 -53.95
N ALA A 755 23.35 -21.66 -54.76
CA ALA A 755 24.02 -22.23 -55.94
C ALA A 755 25.00 -23.35 -55.56
N LYS A 756 25.62 -23.29 -54.36
CA LYS A 756 26.45 -24.36 -53.78
C LYS A 756 25.65 -25.56 -53.24
N GLY A 757 24.34 -25.60 -53.42
CA GLY A 757 23.49 -26.75 -53.04
C GLY A 757 22.98 -26.72 -51.61
N LEU A 758 23.15 -25.63 -50.85
CA LEU A 758 22.59 -25.54 -49.50
C LEU A 758 21.05 -25.47 -49.56
N SER A 759 20.39 -26.28 -48.73
CA SER A 759 18.93 -26.25 -48.59
C SER A 759 18.44 -24.91 -48.00
N GLN A 760 17.20 -24.54 -48.29
CA GLN A 760 16.58 -23.30 -47.79
C GLN A 760 16.69 -23.15 -46.26
N SER A 761 16.58 -24.25 -45.51
CA SER A 761 16.70 -24.23 -44.04
C SER A 761 18.15 -24.05 -43.57
N GLN A 762 19.13 -24.59 -44.29
CA GLN A 762 20.55 -24.36 -44.00
C GLN A 762 20.94 -22.91 -44.28
N VAL A 763 20.46 -22.35 -45.40
CA VAL A 763 20.66 -20.94 -45.75
C VAL A 763 20.05 -20.02 -44.69
N LEU A 764 18.80 -20.29 -44.27
CA LEU A 764 18.12 -19.53 -43.22
C LEU A 764 18.86 -19.57 -41.89
N ARG A 765 19.19 -20.77 -41.38
CA ARG A 765 19.77 -20.92 -40.02
C ARG A 765 21.26 -20.56 -39.94
N ARG A 766 22.07 -20.90 -40.95
CA ARG A 766 23.54 -20.70 -40.88
C ARG A 766 24.00 -19.36 -41.44
N HIS A 767 23.31 -18.83 -42.46
CA HIS A 767 23.78 -17.63 -43.17
C HIS A 767 22.88 -16.43 -42.91
N ALA A 768 21.57 -16.56 -43.08
CA ALA A 768 20.67 -15.42 -42.96
C ALA A 768 20.47 -14.97 -41.50
N LEU A 769 20.10 -15.90 -40.61
CA LEU A 769 19.81 -15.61 -39.20
C LEU A 769 20.96 -14.87 -38.51
N ARG A 770 22.20 -15.36 -38.65
CA ARG A 770 23.37 -14.77 -37.99
C ARG A 770 23.60 -13.31 -38.37
N ASN A 771 23.39 -12.96 -39.63
CA ASN A 771 23.58 -11.59 -40.11
C ASN A 771 22.35 -10.72 -39.83
N ALA A 772 21.14 -11.30 -39.86
CA ALA A 772 19.90 -10.62 -39.50
C ALA A 772 19.80 -10.30 -38.00
N MET A 773 20.61 -10.95 -37.15
CA MET A 773 20.69 -10.64 -35.72
C MET A 773 21.30 -9.26 -35.43
N ILE A 774 22.04 -8.65 -36.37
CA ILE A 774 22.72 -7.37 -36.11
C ILE A 774 21.70 -6.26 -35.78
N PRO A 775 20.70 -5.94 -36.61
CA PRO A 775 19.68 -4.95 -36.24
C PRO A 775 18.87 -5.37 -34.99
N VAL A 776 18.59 -6.67 -34.87
CA VAL A 776 17.78 -7.25 -33.79
C VAL A 776 18.44 -7.05 -32.43
N LEU A 777 19.76 -7.21 -32.34
CA LEU A 777 20.51 -6.94 -31.11
C LEU A 777 20.38 -5.48 -30.65
N THR A 778 20.20 -4.52 -31.56
CA THR A 778 20.08 -3.08 -31.21
C THR A 778 18.81 -2.90 -30.42
N ILE A 779 17.75 -3.50 -30.95
CA ILE A 779 16.41 -3.39 -30.41
C ILE A 779 16.31 -4.15 -29.10
N LEU A 780 16.97 -5.31 -28.96
CA LEU A 780 17.05 -5.99 -27.67
C LEU A 780 17.64 -5.08 -26.58
N GLY A 781 18.58 -4.19 -26.93
CA GLY A 781 19.14 -3.20 -25.99
C GLY A 781 18.13 -2.19 -25.50
N LEU A 782 17.39 -1.61 -26.44
CA LEU A 782 16.35 -0.62 -26.13
C LEU A 782 15.14 -1.26 -25.43
N GLN A 783 14.80 -2.49 -25.83
CA GLN A 783 13.64 -3.24 -25.34
C GLN A 783 13.72 -3.52 -23.84
N PHE A 784 14.91 -3.79 -23.31
CA PHE A 784 15.06 -4.00 -21.87
C PHE A 784 14.67 -2.74 -21.06
N GLY A 785 15.04 -1.55 -21.54
CA GLY A 785 14.60 -0.29 -20.93
C GLY A 785 13.10 -0.09 -20.98
N PHE A 786 12.46 -0.41 -22.11
CA PHE A 786 11.00 -0.37 -22.23
C PHE A 786 10.29 -1.36 -21.31
N LEU A 787 10.88 -2.54 -21.08
CA LEU A 787 10.35 -3.53 -20.14
C LEU A 787 10.40 -3.03 -18.69
N LEU A 788 11.51 -2.40 -18.29
CA LEU A 788 11.61 -1.79 -16.96
C LEU A 788 10.60 -0.65 -16.79
N ALA A 789 10.46 0.25 -17.77
CA ALA A 789 9.45 1.31 -17.71
C ALA A 789 8.02 0.74 -17.67
N GLY A 790 7.72 -0.25 -18.51
CA GLY A 790 6.42 -0.91 -18.54
C GLY A 790 6.11 -1.70 -17.26
N SER A 791 7.14 -2.20 -16.57
CA SER A 791 6.98 -2.94 -15.32
C SER A 791 6.34 -2.09 -14.22
N ILE A 792 6.53 -0.77 -14.23
CA ILE A 792 5.90 0.14 -13.26
C ILE A 792 4.38 -0.03 -13.25
N ILE A 793 3.75 -0.04 -14.43
CA ILE A 793 2.30 -0.15 -14.54
C ILE A 793 1.85 -1.59 -14.23
N VAL A 794 2.59 -2.58 -14.74
CA VAL A 794 2.25 -4.00 -14.54
C VAL A 794 2.39 -4.40 -13.07
N GLU A 795 3.40 -3.91 -12.35
CA GLU A 795 3.56 -4.12 -10.91
C GLU A 795 2.38 -3.53 -10.12
N ASN A 796 1.83 -2.40 -10.54
CA ASN A 796 0.62 -1.85 -9.89
C ASN A 796 -0.61 -2.72 -10.14
N VAL A 797 -0.84 -3.16 -11.39
CA VAL A 797 -2.00 -4.02 -11.74
C VAL A 797 -1.96 -5.35 -11.00
N PHE A 798 -0.79 -5.96 -10.89
CA PHE A 798 -0.59 -7.21 -10.14
C PHE A 798 -0.17 -6.97 -8.69
N TYR A 799 -0.29 -5.75 -8.16
CA TYR A 799 0.11 -5.35 -6.79
C TYR A 799 1.48 -5.92 -6.32
N LEU A 800 2.43 -6.08 -7.24
CA LEU A 800 3.76 -6.62 -6.96
C LEU A 800 4.59 -5.61 -6.14
N PRO A 801 5.31 -6.05 -5.10
CA PRO A 801 6.19 -5.19 -4.32
C PRO A 801 7.53 -4.99 -5.04
N GLY A 802 7.48 -4.35 -6.21
CA GLY A 802 8.64 -4.03 -7.03
C GLY A 802 9.08 -2.57 -6.94
N LEU A 803 10.20 -2.27 -7.61
CA LEU A 803 10.79 -0.94 -7.70
C LEU A 803 9.87 0.05 -8.43
N GLY A 804 9.11 -0.41 -9.42
CA GLY A 804 8.21 0.44 -10.18
C GLY A 804 7.04 0.90 -9.32
N ARG A 805 6.41 -0.01 -8.57
CA ARG A 805 5.38 0.35 -7.59
C ARG A 805 5.93 1.31 -6.52
N LEU A 806 7.15 1.08 -6.01
CA LEU A 806 7.76 1.99 -5.03
C LEU A 806 8.04 3.39 -5.60
N VAL A 807 8.52 3.51 -6.83
CA VAL A 807 8.69 4.82 -7.48
C VAL A 807 7.35 5.55 -7.56
N PHE A 808 6.30 4.86 -8.02
CA PHE A 808 4.97 5.46 -8.10
C PHE A 808 4.48 5.96 -6.73
N GLN A 809 4.57 5.12 -5.71
CA GLN A 809 4.22 5.49 -4.32
C GLN A 809 5.03 6.67 -3.81
N SER A 810 6.34 6.70 -4.08
CA SER A 810 7.25 7.75 -3.61
C SER A 810 7.01 9.09 -4.32
N ILE A 811 6.64 9.06 -5.60
CA ILE A 811 6.22 10.27 -6.33
C ILE A 811 4.96 10.86 -5.69
N VAL A 812 3.97 10.01 -5.43
CA VAL A 812 2.69 10.39 -4.84
C VAL A 812 2.86 10.91 -3.40
N GLN A 813 3.73 10.29 -2.62
CA GLN A 813 4.07 10.70 -1.25
C GLN A 813 5.04 11.89 -1.17
N ARG A 814 5.63 12.30 -2.32
CA ARG A 814 6.73 13.27 -2.43
C ARG A 814 8.00 12.92 -1.65
N ASP A 815 8.29 11.63 -1.55
CA ASP A 815 9.59 11.15 -1.07
C ASP A 815 10.64 11.24 -2.19
N LEU A 816 11.11 12.46 -2.45
CA LEU A 816 11.97 12.75 -3.61
C LEU A 816 13.33 12.06 -3.53
N ILE A 817 13.80 11.73 -2.31
CA ILE A 817 15.07 11.01 -2.14
C ILE A 817 14.94 9.55 -2.58
N VAL A 818 13.82 8.91 -2.29
CA VAL A 818 13.52 7.57 -2.82
C VAL A 818 13.34 7.62 -4.34
N VAL A 819 12.62 8.62 -4.87
CA VAL A 819 12.40 8.76 -6.32
C VAL A 819 13.72 8.90 -7.09
N LYS A 820 14.60 9.85 -6.71
CA LYS A 820 15.89 10.05 -7.41
C LYS A 820 16.76 8.80 -7.35
N SER A 821 16.79 8.13 -6.19
CA SER A 821 17.61 6.94 -5.95
C SER A 821 17.15 5.75 -6.79
N ILE A 822 15.83 5.45 -6.83
CA ILE A 822 15.34 4.34 -7.66
C ILE A 822 15.46 4.64 -9.15
N VAL A 823 15.12 5.87 -9.58
CA VAL A 823 15.26 6.24 -11.00
C VAL A 823 16.72 6.11 -11.44
N MET A 824 17.67 6.49 -10.60
CA MET A 824 19.10 6.30 -10.88
C MET A 824 19.48 4.82 -10.99
N VAL A 825 18.96 3.95 -10.11
CA VAL A 825 19.16 2.50 -10.20
C VAL A 825 18.57 1.92 -11.49
N LEU A 826 17.35 2.32 -11.86
CA LEU A 826 16.71 1.87 -13.09
C LEU A 826 17.51 2.31 -14.33
N VAL A 827 17.94 3.58 -14.38
CA VAL A 827 18.80 4.10 -15.44
C VAL A 827 20.13 3.35 -15.50
N PHE A 828 20.75 3.09 -14.36
CA PHE A 828 21.97 2.30 -14.29
C PHE A 828 21.79 0.91 -14.89
N ILE A 829 20.71 0.20 -14.54
CA ILE A 829 20.41 -1.12 -15.09
C ILE A 829 20.21 -1.06 -16.62
N VAL A 830 19.53 -0.04 -17.13
CA VAL A 830 19.30 0.14 -18.58
C VAL A 830 20.61 0.38 -19.32
N ILE A 831 21.45 1.28 -18.81
CA ILE A 831 22.74 1.59 -19.40
C ILE A 831 23.66 0.37 -19.32
N LEU A 832 23.66 -0.35 -18.19
CA LEU A 832 24.44 -1.57 -18.00
C LEU A 832 24.02 -2.67 -19.00
N THR A 833 22.71 -2.84 -19.20
CA THR A 833 22.19 -3.78 -20.21
C THR A 833 22.60 -3.37 -21.62
N SER A 834 22.53 -2.07 -21.93
CA SER A 834 22.98 -1.53 -23.23
C SER A 834 24.46 -1.78 -23.46
N PHE A 835 25.29 -1.60 -22.43
CA PHE A 835 26.72 -1.92 -22.45
C PHE A 835 26.98 -3.41 -22.74
N PHE A 836 26.23 -4.32 -22.11
CA PHE A 836 26.34 -5.76 -22.41
C PHE A 836 25.94 -6.11 -23.85
N ILE A 837 25.02 -5.35 -24.44
CA ILE A 837 24.58 -5.57 -25.82
C ILE A 837 25.59 -5.00 -26.82
N ASP A 838 26.20 -3.86 -26.52
CA ASP A 838 27.38 -3.34 -27.23
C ASP A 838 28.55 -4.32 -27.22
N LEU A 839 28.75 -5.05 -26.11
CA LEU A 839 29.72 -6.14 -26.03
C LEU A 839 29.31 -7.32 -26.93
N ALA A 840 28.04 -7.72 -26.90
CA ALA A 840 27.51 -8.79 -27.75
C ALA A 840 27.69 -8.48 -29.25
N TYR A 841 27.61 -7.21 -29.66
CA TYR A 841 27.91 -6.78 -31.03
C TYR A 841 29.31 -7.15 -31.50
N GLY A 842 30.32 -6.93 -30.66
CA GLY A 842 31.69 -7.27 -31.01
C GLY A 842 31.93 -8.79 -31.09
N VAL A 843 31.06 -9.61 -30.48
CA VAL A 843 31.06 -11.07 -30.67
C VAL A 843 30.52 -11.43 -32.06
N VAL A 844 29.41 -10.81 -32.46
CA VAL A 844 28.72 -11.10 -33.73
C VAL A 844 29.46 -10.54 -34.94
N ASP A 845 30.02 -9.32 -34.85
CA ASP A 845 30.88 -8.71 -35.87
C ASP A 845 32.31 -8.47 -35.36
N PRO A 846 33.26 -9.39 -35.66
CA PRO A 846 34.65 -9.24 -35.28
C PRO A 846 35.36 -8.00 -35.87
N ARG A 847 34.81 -7.36 -36.91
CA ARG A 847 35.42 -6.17 -37.54
C ARG A 847 35.39 -4.96 -36.62
N LEU A 848 34.39 -4.88 -35.74
CA LEU A 848 34.27 -3.81 -34.74
C LEU A 848 35.38 -3.86 -33.68
N ARG A 849 36.09 -5.00 -33.53
CA ARG A 849 37.16 -5.18 -32.54
C ARG A 849 38.44 -4.39 -32.83
N ARG A 850 38.68 -3.98 -34.08
CA ARG A 850 39.95 -3.37 -34.53
C ARG A 850 39.90 -1.85 -34.73
N ARG A 851 38.73 -1.22 -34.62
CA ARG A 851 38.54 0.21 -34.91
C ARG A 851 39.06 1.19 -33.84
N GLY A 852 39.62 0.69 -32.73
CA GLY A 852 40.25 1.52 -31.69
C GLY A 852 41.77 1.70 -31.84
N ALA A 853 42.35 1.37 -33.00
CA ALA A 853 43.79 1.48 -33.29
C ALA A 853 44.09 2.37 -34.51
N SER A 854 43.28 3.42 -34.70
CA SER A 854 43.56 4.53 -35.62
C SER A 854 43.34 5.84 -34.90
#